data_AF-A0A3N1AWH5-F1
#
_entry.id   AF-A0A3N1AWH5-F1
#
_cell.length_a   1.000
_cell.length_b   1.000
_cell.length_c   1.000
_cell.angle_alpha   90.00
_cell.angle_beta   90.00
_cell.angle_gamma   90.00
#
_symmetry.space_group_name_H-M   'P 1'
#
loop_
_entity.id
_entity.type
_entity.pdbx_description
1 polymer ?
#
loop_
_entity_poly.entity_id
_entity_poly.type
_entity_poly.pdbx_seq_one_letter_code
_entity_poly.pdbx_strand_id
1 'polypeptide(L)'
;MCTVSAVRVFPAEIPAAEARRADVVEVRVARKVASLFGVDGDLPPFQRSWVCDYTTLSLAEIGRGAPAPDKAQRSGLDAATFAEPATDGDRDWSWVGRAVWAPPQAPLPGGLSNATLNRYGPDTKAAAVLAAANRLLRGATAAVAAAAQWLDSGDCDREIRLAVWAGLVLEVYRAQPALVVAAVQARQVQRSLSARWGRQVDRARVAAGDDAPSEIRPWAPQPTGDTGAERADARWRPTSFDLVDATLPAIGLTVDRSGDPAGGAAAVPPETLDDIASAWCHRLLDVGRPGRGVVWLTEDDRGSRHVQAMVRVGAVVAPFVAATLGGVTRVGHAPAPTLPTLPDAGELAGLPLSHRRAHLLVAHVATNYLRYRDELLTTRPDLRHQTRELVALAVVRSGEVLGPTDPVALLLRAYGAYLDVWDSTRDLPGPDADPDPHRVSSARRLIASQQHVVESWRSGRLDPGAAAYLLEIGITALLGATSPPAALPDPDSPVDRTEMPVALVPASMMRSWWSATLTARGIDPDTDLAAVIDSLSEAQVFHLHHYADWRSRTGRRGDLRQALAVQERVAAVRTEVVRRETAGYAAKAVASRSSHQLAARIATDLALATPDRERTARARACGTAVRHARTVLSDLTVRRDSPQASASTAQVVARALCVAAANGSTVDPRDAAAAVALLDRVTAAAASADRTPSNQWVGGLPLTQWHDWHTTLAAIASHGTSG
;
A
#
# COMPACT_ATOMS: atom_id res chain seq x y z
N MET A 1 26.28 -5.34 3.84
CA MET A 1 25.32 -6.46 3.91
C MET A 1 25.12 -6.91 2.48
N CYS A 2 25.59 -8.11 2.12
CA CYS A 2 25.41 -8.61 0.77
C CYS A 2 23.92 -8.89 0.50
N THR A 3 23.30 -8.11 -0.37
CA THR A 3 21.91 -8.28 -0.76
C THR A 3 21.79 -9.46 -1.72
N VAL A 4 21.38 -10.61 -1.20
CA VAL A 4 20.87 -11.72 -2.02
C VAL A 4 19.63 -11.22 -2.77
N SER A 5 19.56 -11.45 -4.08
CA SER A 5 18.39 -11.08 -4.90
C SER A 5 17.13 -11.67 -4.29
N ALA A 6 16.17 -10.82 -3.91
CA ALA A 6 14.98 -11.27 -3.20
C ALA A 6 14.04 -12.06 -4.12
N VAL A 7 13.51 -13.19 -3.64
CA VAL A 7 12.49 -13.94 -4.36
C VAL A 7 11.18 -13.16 -4.35
N ARG A 8 10.70 -12.77 -5.53
CA ARG A 8 9.44 -12.01 -5.69
C ARG A 8 8.25 -12.94 -5.95
N VAL A 9 7.07 -12.49 -5.56
CA VAL A 9 5.79 -13.21 -5.74
C VAL A 9 5.49 -13.44 -7.23
N PHE A 10 5.52 -12.35 -8.03
CA PHE A 10 5.36 -12.36 -9.48
C PHE A 10 6.62 -11.77 -10.14
N PRO A 11 7.69 -12.57 -10.35
CA PRO A 11 8.87 -12.07 -11.02
C PRO A 11 8.57 -11.77 -12.49
N ALA A 12 9.14 -10.69 -13.03
CA ALA A 12 9.21 -10.51 -14.46
C ALA A 12 10.20 -11.54 -15.05
N GLU A 13 9.84 -12.14 -16.18
CA GLU A 13 10.62 -13.20 -16.82
C GLU A 13 11.42 -12.63 -17.99
N ILE A 14 12.74 -12.57 -17.84
CA ILE A 14 13.63 -12.16 -18.92
C ILE A 14 13.69 -13.28 -19.95
N PRO A 15 13.27 -13.05 -21.22
CA PRO A 15 13.28 -14.09 -22.23
C PRO A 15 14.71 -14.52 -22.58
N ALA A 16 14.87 -15.81 -22.92
CA ALA A 16 16.13 -16.38 -23.38
C ALA A 16 16.69 -15.62 -24.60
N ALA A 17 18.02 -15.64 -24.74
CA ALA A 17 18.72 -14.95 -25.83
C ALA A 17 18.35 -15.51 -27.20
N GLU A 18 18.18 -16.82 -27.26
CA GLU A 18 17.80 -17.55 -28.45
C GLU A 18 16.28 -17.42 -28.65
N ALA A 19 15.90 -16.83 -29.77
CA ALA A 19 14.51 -16.63 -30.12
C ALA A 19 14.30 -17.00 -31.59
N ARG A 20 13.08 -17.44 -31.92
CA ARG A 20 12.68 -17.66 -33.31
C ARG A 20 12.86 -16.35 -34.09
N ARG A 21 13.25 -16.43 -35.37
CA ARG A 21 13.57 -15.26 -36.22
C ARG A 21 12.49 -14.17 -36.18
N ALA A 22 11.22 -14.56 -36.08
CA ALA A 22 10.08 -13.65 -35.98
C ALA A 22 10.02 -12.84 -34.67
N ASP A 23 10.59 -13.35 -33.57
CA ASP A 23 10.48 -12.80 -32.22
C ASP A 23 11.74 -12.10 -31.72
N VAL A 24 12.84 -12.20 -32.47
CA VAL A 24 14.18 -11.75 -32.05
C VAL A 24 14.18 -10.29 -31.59
N VAL A 25 13.49 -9.39 -32.29
CA VAL A 25 13.49 -7.96 -31.94
C VAL A 25 12.74 -7.72 -30.63
N GLU A 26 11.54 -8.27 -30.46
CA GLU A 26 10.75 -8.11 -29.22
C GLU A 26 11.52 -8.68 -28.02
N VAL A 27 12.15 -9.86 -28.18
CA VAL A 27 12.99 -10.46 -27.14
C VAL A 27 14.17 -9.56 -26.79
N ARG A 28 14.87 -9.01 -27.80
CA ARG A 28 15.98 -8.09 -27.54
C ARG A 28 15.51 -6.82 -26.83
N VAL A 29 14.40 -6.22 -27.26
CA VAL A 29 13.81 -5.02 -26.62
C VAL A 29 13.42 -5.34 -25.18
N ALA A 30 12.77 -6.47 -24.92
CA ALA A 30 12.39 -6.91 -23.57
C ALA A 30 13.61 -7.02 -22.63
N ARG A 31 14.72 -7.60 -23.09
CA ARG A 31 15.96 -7.69 -22.29
C ARG A 31 16.59 -6.32 -21.99
N LYS A 32 16.57 -5.40 -22.97
CA LYS A 32 17.06 -4.03 -22.78
C LYS A 32 16.18 -3.24 -21.80
N VAL A 33 14.87 -3.34 -21.94
CA VAL A 33 13.88 -2.70 -21.04
C VAL A 33 13.98 -3.28 -19.62
N ALA A 34 14.14 -4.60 -19.47
CA ALA A 34 14.35 -5.24 -18.18
C ALA A 34 15.55 -4.61 -17.43
N SER A 35 16.64 -4.35 -18.14
CA SER A 35 17.83 -3.69 -17.57
C SER A 35 17.54 -2.25 -17.12
N LEU A 36 16.77 -1.49 -17.88
CA LEU A 36 16.48 -0.07 -17.59
C LEU A 36 15.50 0.17 -16.43
N PHE A 37 14.73 -0.86 -16.04
CA PHE A 37 13.68 -0.75 -15.01
C PHE A 37 13.88 -1.72 -13.83
N GLY A 38 15.11 -2.14 -13.56
CA GLY A 38 15.46 -2.79 -12.29
C GLY A 38 14.92 -4.21 -12.15
N VAL A 39 14.66 -4.91 -13.25
CA VAL A 39 14.23 -6.31 -13.24
C VAL A 39 15.40 -7.21 -12.84
N ASP A 40 15.19 -8.10 -11.89
CA ASP A 40 16.25 -8.98 -11.38
C ASP A 40 16.67 -10.01 -12.44
N GLY A 41 17.98 -10.24 -12.57
CA GLY A 41 18.55 -11.31 -13.40
C GLY A 41 19.97 -11.00 -13.86
N ASP A 42 20.67 -12.03 -14.37
CA ASP A 42 21.93 -11.84 -15.06
C ASP A 42 21.64 -11.16 -16.41
N LEU A 43 21.60 -9.82 -16.38
CA LEU A 43 21.19 -8.95 -17.48
C LEU A 43 22.39 -8.60 -18.38
N PRO A 44 22.57 -9.25 -19.55
CA PRO A 44 23.52 -8.74 -20.52
C PRO A 44 22.99 -7.45 -21.16
N PRO A 45 23.89 -6.58 -21.63
CA PRO A 45 25.33 -6.82 -21.76
C PRO A 45 26.17 -6.34 -20.57
N PHE A 46 25.61 -5.52 -19.68
CA PHE A 46 26.38 -4.80 -18.67
C PHE A 46 26.31 -5.40 -17.26
N GLN A 47 25.57 -6.50 -17.08
CA GLN A 47 25.39 -7.21 -15.81
C GLN A 47 24.93 -6.29 -14.65
N ARG A 48 24.22 -5.22 -15.00
CA ARG A 48 23.67 -4.21 -14.09
C ARG A 48 22.27 -3.82 -14.53
N SER A 49 21.45 -3.49 -13.56
CA SER A 49 20.16 -2.85 -13.79
C SER A 49 20.18 -1.38 -13.35
N TRP A 50 19.29 -0.61 -13.94
CA TRP A 50 19.02 0.80 -13.63
C TRP A 50 17.55 0.96 -13.28
N VAL A 51 17.22 2.12 -12.74
CA VAL A 51 15.85 2.59 -12.61
C VAL A 51 15.78 3.92 -13.32
N CYS A 52 15.44 3.88 -14.60
CA CYS A 52 15.28 5.07 -15.42
C CYS A 52 13.86 5.61 -15.30
N ASP A 53 13.74 6.95 -15.22
CA ASP A 53 12.45 7.59 -15.40
C ASP A 53 12.03 7.47 -16.87
N TYR A 54 10.87 6.88 -17.12
CA TYR A 54 10.34 6.71 -18.46
C TYR A 54 10.20 8.05 -19.19
N THR A 55 9.85 9.14 -18.50
CA THR A 55 9.62 10.44 -19.14
C THR A 55 10.90 11.03 -19.73
N THR A 56 12.05 10.80 -19.10
CA THR A 56 13.36 11.29 -19.55
C THR A 56 14.10 10.30 -20.44
N LEU A 57 13.69 9.03 -20.45
CA LEU A 57 14.34 7.98 -21.23
C LEU A 57 14.25 8.23 -22.75
N SER A 58 15.36 8.11 -23.47
CA SER A 58 15.38 8.23 -24.93
C SER A 58 15.23 6.89 -25.65
N LEU A 59 14.83 6.93 -26.93
CA LEU A 59 14.77 5.73 -27.77
C LEU A 59 16.16 5.07 -27.93
N ALA A 60 17.22 5.87 -27.99
CA ALA A 60 18.59 5.39 -28.10
C ALA A 60 19.06 4.67 -26.82
N GLU A 61 18.54 5.05 -25.66
CA GLU A 61 18.81 4.36 -24.38
C GLU A 61 18.05 3.03 -24.31
N ILE A 62 16.81 2.98 -24.83
CA ILE A 62 16.08 1.71 -25.00
C ILE A 62 16.86 0.77 -25.92
N GLY A 63 17.37 1.26 -27.06
CA GLY A 63 18.12 0.44 -28.00
C GLY A 63 19.41 -0.17 -27.42
N ARG A 64 20.09 0.55 -26.53
CA ARG A 64 21.30 0.04 -25.85
C ARG A 64 21.01 -0.74 -24.56
N GLY A 65 19.88 -0.46 -23.89
CA GLY A 65 19.50 -1.00 -22.57
C GLY A 65 20.33 -0.51 -21.41
N ALA A 66 20.80 0.74 -21.50
CA ALA A 66 21.58 1.44 -20.49
C ALA A 66 21.38 2.96 -20.66
N PRO A 67 21.49 3.77 -19.60
CA PRO A 67 21.47 5.22 -19.72
C PRO A 67 22.72 5.74 -20.43
N ALA A 68 22.56 6.86 -21.12
CA ALA A 68 23.63 7.56 -21.82
C ALA A 68 24.19 8.69 -20.95
N PRO A 69 25.49 9.06 -21.08
CA PRO A 69 26.02 10.24 -20.42
C PRO A 69 25.31 11.48 -20.97
N ASP A 70 25.22 12.51 -20.14
CA ASP A 70 24.65 13.80 -20.56
C ASP A 70 25.51 14.44 -21.67
N LYS A 71 24.98 15.50 -22.28
CA LYS A 71 25.64 16.14 -23.43
C LYS A 71 27.02 16.73 -23.07
N ALA A 72 27.16 17.31 -21.88
CA ALA A 72 28.40 17.94 -21.45
C ALA A 72 29.49 16.89 -21.15
N GLN A 73 29.13 15.82 -20.44
CA GLN A 73 29.97 14.67 -20.19
C GLN A 73 30.42 14.02 -21.50
N ARG A 74 29.48 13.83 -22.43
CA ARG A 74 29.79 13.25 -23.75
C ARG A 74 30.79 14.09 -24.53
N SER A 75 30.59 15.41 -24.62
CA SER A 75 31.53 16.28 -25.30
C SER A 75 32.93 16.26 -24.69
N GLY A 76 33.03 16.15 -23.35
CA GLY A 76 34.32 15.99 -22.66
C GLY A 76 35.00 14.66 -22.98
N LEU A 77 34.25 13.56 -22.98
CA LEU A 77 34.76 12.22 -23.29
C LEU A 77 35.20 12.10 -24.75
N ASP A 78 34.39 12.62 -25.67
CA ASP A 78 34.71 12.61 -27.09
C ASP A 78 36.01 13.40 -27.33
N ALA A 79 36.15 14.59 -26.72
CA ALA A 79 37.38 15.40 -26.81
C ALA A 79 38.62 14.69 -26.23
N ALA A 80 38.48 13.97 -25.11
CA ALA A 80 39.58 13.20 -24.52
C ALA A 80 39.98 11.98 -25.39
N THR A 81 39.01 11.33 -26.03
CA THR A 81 39.24 10.17 -26.90
C THR A 81 40.04 10.52 -28.16
N PHE A 82 39.88 11.74 -28.69
CA PHE A 82 40.69 12.22 -29.80
C PHE A 82 42.13 12.61 -29.41
N ALA A 83 42.45 12.66 -28.10
CA ALA A 83 43.76 13.07 -27.60
C ALA A 83 44.71 11.90 -27.28
N GLU A 84 44.21 10.66 -27.10
CA GLU A 84 45.03 9.49 -26.78
C GLU A 84 44.98 8.43 -27.92
N PRO A 85 46.13 7.97 -28.44
CA PRO A 85 46.17 6.87 -29.41
C PRO A 85 45.76 5.55 -28.73
N ALA A 86 44.77 4.87 -29.31
CA ALA A 86 44.21 3.62 -28.78
C ALA A 86 45.30 2.54 -28.58
N THR A 87 45.55 2.16 -27.34
CA THR A 87 46.33 0.97 -27.00
C THR A 87 45.50 -0.28 -27.20
N ASP A 88 46.09 -1.24 -27.91
CA ASP A 88 45.50 -2.49 -28.36
C ASP A 88 45.00 -3.34 -27.17
N GLY A 89 43.69 -3.63 -27.14
CA GLY A 89 43.05 -4.57 -26.21
C GLY A 89 42.03 -4.01 -25.22
N ASP A 90 41.79 -2.69 -25.19
CA ASP A 90 40.84 -2.08 -24.25
C ASP A 90 39.40 -2.09 -24.78
N ARG A 91 38.41 -2.24 -23.88
CA ARG A 91 37.00 -2.37 -24.26
C ARG A 91 36.55 -1.14 -25.07
N ASP A 92 35.92 -1.37 -26.23
CA ASP A 92 35.29 -0.36 -27.11
C ASP A 92 34.19 0.51 -26.44
N TRP A 93 33.99 0.37 -25.13
CA TRP A 93 33.01 1.10 -24.33
C TRP A 93 33.50 1.19 -22.88
N SER A 94 33.09 2.24 -22.18
CA SER A 94 33.47 2.50 -20.79
C SER A 94 32.30 2.98 -19.94
N TRP A 95 32.49 2.90 -18.62
CA TRP A 95 31.55 3.43 -17.63
C TRP A 95 31.87 4.89 -17.32
N VAL A 96 30.83 5.73 -17.31
CA VAL A 96 30.96 7.14 -16.93
C VAL A 96 29.93 7.41 -15.85
N GLY A 97 30.38 7.36 -14.60
CA GLY A 97 29.48 7.31 -13.45
C GLY A 97 28.55 6.11 -13.55
N ARG A 98 27.25 6.35 -13.78
CA ARG A 98 26.23 5.30 -13.99
C ARG A 98 25.82 5.10 -15.44
N ALA A 99 26.34 5.92 -16.35
CA ALA A 99 26.05 5.81 -17.77
C ALA A 99 27.06 4.89 -18.47
N VAL A 100 26.65 4.39 -19.64
CA VAL A 100 27.53 3.67 -20.55
C VAL A 100 27.83 4.57 -21.74
N TRP A 101 29.13 4.75 -22.00
CA TRP A 101 29.63 5.51 -23.14
C TRP A 101 30.41 4.58 -24.08
N ALA A 102 30.31 4.86 -25.38
CA ALA A 102 31.14 4.28 -26.42
C ALA A 102 31.43 5.36 -27.47
N PRO A 103 32.60 5.34 -28.11
CA PRO A 103 32.92 6.22 -29.23
C PRO A 103 31.83 6.17 -30.33
N PRO A 104 31.63 7.26 -31.12
CA PRO A 104 30.55 7.34 -32.11
C PRO A 104 30.48 6.20 -33.14
N GLN A 105 31.59 5.52 -33.42
CA GLN A 105 31.68 4.40 -34.37
C GLN A 105 31.85 3.04 -33.70
N ALA A 106 31.99 3.01 -32.37
CA ALA A 106 32.20 1.79 -31.62
C ALA A 106 30.86 1.10 -31.30
N PRO A 107 30.72 -0.21 -31.56
CA PRO A 107 29.49 -0.93 -31.27
C PRO A 107 29.33 -1.17 -29.76
N LEU A 108 28.17 -0.80 -29.21
CA LEU A 108 27.79 -1.26 -27.87
C LEU A 108 27.37 -2.74 -27.92
N PRO A 109 27.76 -3.57 -26.94
CA PRO A 109 27.45 -4.98 -26.98
C PRO A 109 25.93 -5.24 -27.02
N GLY A 110 25.48 -5.97 -28.04
CA GLY A 110 24.06 -6.28 -28.24
C GLY A 110 23.14 -5.07 -28.51
N GLY A 111 23.67 -3.91 -28.89
CA GLY A 111 22.89 -2.72 -29.23
C GLY A 111 21.89 -2.94 -30.38
N LEU A 112 20.69 -2.36 -30.26
CA LEU A 112 19.69 -2.30 -31.33
C LEU A 112 19.80 -0.96 -32.06
N SER A 113 19.82 -0.99 -33.39
CA SER A 113 19.78 0.24 -34.18
C SER A 113 18.40 0.91 -34.07
N ASN A 114 18.35 2.24 -34.09
CA ASN A 114 17.09 2.99 -34.10
C ASN A 114 16.20 2.58 -35.29
N ALA A 115 16.80 2.27 -36.45
CA ALA A 115 16.08 1.77 -37.62
C ALA A 115 15.29 0.46 -37.33
N THR A 116 15.81 -0.39 -36.45
CA THR A 116 15.10 -1.61 -36.02
C THR A 116 13.91 -1.27 -35.12
N LEU A 117 14.05 -0.24 -34.29
CA LEU A 117 13.00 0.21 -33.37
C LEU A 117 11.89 0.98 -34.09
N ASN A 118 12.19 1.75 -35.15
CA ASN A 118 11.22 2.55 -35.92
C ASN A 118 10.04 1.77 -36.52
N ARG A 119 10.05 0.44 -36.43
CA ARG A 119 8.89 -0.42 -36.74
C ARG A 119 7.77 -0.28 -35.72
N TYR A 120 8.08 0.14 -34.50
CA TYR A 120 7.12 0.41 -33.43
C TYR A 120 6.47 1.79 -33.61
N GLY A 121 5.14 1.88 -33.42
CA GLY A 121 4.41 3.15 -33.52
C GLY A 121 2.97 3.09 -32.99
N PRO A 122 2.20 4.20 -32.98
CA PRO A 122 2.52 5.55 -33.48
C PRO A 122 3.68 6.26 -32.76
N ASP A 123 3.87 6.07 -31.46
CA ASP A 123 5.08 6.51 -30.76
C ASP A 123 6.03 5.33 -30.54
N THR A 124 7.23 5.39 -31.13
CA THR A 124 8.17 4.27 -31.13
C THR A 124 8.68 3.91 -29.73
N LYS A 125 8.90 4.91 -28.87
CA LYS A 125 9.39 4.72 -27.50
C LYS A 125 8.35 4.00 -26.65
N ALA A 126 7.12 4.51 -26.62
CA ALA A 126 6.02 3.96 -25.86
C ALA A 126 5.65 2.55 -26.37
N ALA A 127 5.58 2.34 -27.68
CA ALA A 127 5.26 1.03 -28.24
C ALA A 127 6.35 -0.02 -27.92
N ALA A 128 7.63 0.36 -27.98
CA ALA A 128 8.73 -0.55 -27.61
C ALA A 128 8.70 -0.92 -26.11
N VAL A 129 8.49 0.05 -25.22
CA VAL A 129 8.38 -0.19 -23.77
C VAL A 129 7.16 -1.06 -23.45
N LEU A 130 6.01 -0.78 -24.06
CA LEU A 130 4.78 -1.52 -23.82
C LEU A 130 4.87 -2.97 -24.31
N ALA A 131 5.41 -3.19 -25.52
CA ALA A 131 5.67 -4.53 -26.04
C ALA A 131 6.61 -5.32 -25.12
N ALA A 132 7.69 -4.69 -24.65
CA ALA A 132 8.61 -5.31 -23.71
C ALA A 132 7.95 -5.64 -22.37
N ALA A 133 7.15 -4.73 -21.80
CA ALA A 133 6.47 -4.96 -20.54
C ALA A 133 5.48 -6.13 -20.64
N ASN A 134 4.65 -6.18 -21.70
CA ASN A 134 3.73 -7.29 -21.95
C ASN A 134 4.49 -8.62 -22.12
N ARG A 135 5.68 -8.59 -22.74
CA ARG A 135 6.55 -9.78 -22.86
C ARG A 135 7.09 -10.23 -21.51
N LEU A 136 7.66 -9.31 -20.73
CA LEU A 136 8.30 -9.59 -19.43
C LEU A 136 7.27 -10.04 -18.37
N LEU A 137 6.05 -9.51 -18.43
CA LEU A 137 4.98 -9.79 -17.47
C LEU A 137 4.00 -10.87 -17.96
N ARG A 138 4.31 -11.60 -19.02
CA ARG A 138 3.40 -12.60 -19.61
C ARG A 138 3.00 -13.69 -18.60
N GLY A 139 3.97 -14.25 -17.87
CA GLY A 139 3.72 -15.28 -16.87
C GLY A 139 2.82 -14.81 -15.73
N ALA A 140 3.01 -13.57 -15.26
CA ALA A 140 2.17 -12.93 -14.26
C ALA A 140 0.77 -12.62 -14.81
N THR A 141 0.67 -12.09 -16.03
CA THR A 141 -0.60 -11.78 -16.71
C THR A 141 -1.46 -13.03 -16.88
N ALA A 142 -0.87 -14.14 -17.31
CA ALA A 142 -1.56 -15.43 -17.43
C ALA A 142 -2.07 -15.95 -16.07
N ALA A 143 -1.25 -15.84 -15.01
CA ALA A 143 -1.65 -16.25 -13.67
C ALA A 143 -2.80 -15.40 -13.10
N VAL A 144 -2.77 -14.08 -13.32
CA VAL A 144 -3.88 -13.18 -12.91
C VAL A 144 -5.14 -13.48 -13.72
N ALA A 145 -5.03 -13.70 -15.03
CA ALA A 145 -6.16 -14.08 -15.87
C ALA A 145 -6.80 -15.41 -15.42
N ALA A 146 -6.00 -16.43 -15.09
CA ALA A 146 -6.50 -17.71 -14.62
C ALA A 146 -7.25 -17.58 -13.28
N ALA A 147 -6.71 -16.81 -12.33
CA ALA A 147 -7.40 -16.52 -11.07
C ALA A 147 -8.70 -15.72 -11.30
N ALA A 148 -8.69 -14.74 -12.21
CA ALA A 148 -9.87 -13.96 -12.59
C ALA A 148 -10.99 -14.84 -13.19
N GLN A 149 -10.64 -15.73 -14.12
CA GLN A 149 -11.59 -16.67 -14.74
C GLN A 149 -12.20 -17.62 -13.71
N TRP A 150 -11.38 -18.12 -12.78
CA TRP A 150 -11.87 -18.96 -11.68
C TRP A 150 -12.90 -18.22 -10.81
N LEU A 151 -12.62 -16.96 -10.47
CA LEU A 151 -13.53 -16.13 -9.70
C LEU A 151 -14.86 -15.89 -10.42
N ASP A 152 -14.83 -15.66 -11.73
CA ASP A 152 -16.03 -15.48 -12.55
C ASP A 152 -16.87 -16.76 -12.65
N SER A 153 -16.22 -17.92 -12.73
CA SER A 153 -16.91 -19.22 -12.77
C SER A 153 -17.55 -19.64 -11.44
N GLY A 154 -17.16 -19.02 -10.33
CA GLY A 154 -17.68 -19.29 -8.99
C GLY A 154 -18.72 -18.27 -8.53
N ASP A 155 -19.35 -18.54 -7.38
CA ASP A 155 -20.40 -17.70 -6.81
C ASP A 155 -19.88 -16.41 -6.13
N CYS A 156 -18.75 -15.86 -6.58
CA CYS A 156 -18.13 -14.71 -5.93
C CYS A 156 -18.77 -13.38 -6.34
N ASP A 157 -19.10 -12.54 -5.35
CA ASP A 157 -19.67 -11.21 -5.56
C ASP A 157 -18.81 -10.34 -6.47
N ARG A 158 -19.43 -9.59 -7.40
CA ARG A 158 -18.72 -8.71 -8.36
C ARG A 158 -17.78 -7.71 -7.68
N GLU A 159 -18.14 -7.23 -6.50
CA GLU A 159 -17.33 -6.31 -5.70
C GLU A 159 -16.03 -6.97 -5.24
N ILE A 160 -16.13 -8.21 -4.74
CA ILE A 160 -14.98 -9.00 -4.29
C ILE A 160 -14.13 -9.43 -5.49
N ARG A 161 -14.74 -9.81 -6.62
CA ARG A 161 -14.01 -10.11 -7.87
C ARG A 161 -13.17 -8.93 -8.35
N LEU A 162 -13.75 -7.72 -8.38
CA LEU A 162 -13.02 -6.50 -8.74
C LEU A 162 -11.90 -6.19 -7.74
N ALA A 163 -12.17 -6.33 -6.44
CA ALA A 163 -11.18 -6.12 -5.40
C ALA A 163 -10.00 -7.10 -5.51
N VAL A 164 -10.29 -8.38 -5.76
CA VAL A 164 -9.28 -9.42 -5.92
C VAL A 164 -8.44 -9.18 -7.16
N TRP A 165 -9.05 -8.91 -8.31
CA TRP A 165 -8.31 -8.57 -9.53
C TRP A 165 -7.39 -7.37 -9.33
N ALA A 166 -7.91 -6.27 -8.78
CA ALA A 166 -7.12 -5.07 -8.53
C ALA A 166 -5.96 -5.37 -7.57
N GLY A 167 -6.19 -6.11 -6.49
CA GLY A 167 -5.13 -6.47 -5.57
C GLY A 167 -4.10 -7.45 -6.15
N LEU A 168 -4.48 -8.38 -7.04
CA LEU A 168 -3.52 -9.23 -7.75
C LEU A 168 -2.65 -8.42 -8.72
N VAL A 169 -3.23 -7.49 -9.47
CA VAL A 169 -2.46 -6.53 -10.29
C VAL A 169 -1.53 -5.68 -9.42
N LEU A 170 -1.99 -5.29 -8.23
CA LEU A 170 -1.17 -4.54 -7.26
C LEU A 170 0.01 -5.37 -6.73
N GLU A 171 -0.15 -6.69 -6.55
CA GLU A 171 0.95 -7.58 -6.18
C GLU A 171 1.99 -7.69 -7.32
N VAL A 172 1.55 -7.67 -8.58
CA VAL A 172 2.47 -7.58 -9.73
C VAL A 172 3.18 -6.23 -9.76
N TYR A 173 2.48 -5.13 -9.48
CA TYR A 173 3.11 -3.80 -9.29
C TYR A 173 4.15 -3.84 -8.17
N ARG A 174 3.80 -4.38 -6.99
CA ARG A 174 4.70 -4.48 -5.84
C ARG A 174 5.97 -5.26 -6.18
N ALA A 175 5.80 -6.31 -6.98
CA ALA A 175 6.90 -7.11 -7.47
C ALA A 175 7.72 -6.41 -8.57
N GLN A 176 7.18 -5.48 -9.36
CA GLN A 176 7.91 -4.81 -10.45
C GLN A 176 7.51 -3.32 -10.62
N PRO A 177 7.75 -2.44 -9.62
CA PRO A 177 7.12 -1.12 -9.60
C PRO A 177 7.52 -0.23 -10.79
N ALA A 178 8.82 -0.12 -11.08
CA ALA A 178 9.32 0.71 -12.18
C ALA A 178 8.81 0.24 -13.56
N LEU A 179 8.83 -1.07 -13.80
CA LEU A 179 8.37 -1.64 -15.08
C LEU A 179 6.87 -1.40 -15.28
N VAL A 180 6.05 -1.59 -14.23
CA VAL A 180 4.60 -1.37 -14.31
C VAL A 180 4.28 0.12 -14.49
N VAL A 181 4.96 1.03 -13.79
CA VAL A 181 4.81 2.49 -14.01
C VAL A 181 5.13 2.87 -15.44
N ALA A 182 6.26 2.40 -15.97
CA ALA A 182 6.66 2.67 -17.35
C ALA A 182 5.66 2.10 -18.37
N ALA A 183 5.13 0.91 -18.13
CA ALA A 183 4.10 0.29 -18.97
C ALA A 183 2.78 1.08 -18.95
N VAL A 184 2.35 1.55 -17.78
CA VAL A 184 1.15 2.39 -17.64
C VAL A 184 1.31 3.71 -18.40
N GLN A 185 2.44 4.39 -18.24
CA GLN A 185 2.72 5.64 -18.97
C GLN A 185 2.81 5.40 -20.48
N ALA A 186 3.47 4.32 -20.91
CA ALA A 186 3.53 3.94 -22.32
C ALA A 186 2.14 3.62 -22.90
N ARG A 187 1.28 2.91 -22.16
CA ARG A 187 -0.13 2.67 -22.52
C ARG A 187 -0.89 3.97 -22.72
N GLN A 188 -0.75 4.94 -21.80
CA GLN A 188 -1.41 6.25 -21.91
C GLN A 188 -0.98 7.00 -23.19
N VAL A 189 0.33 7.05 -23.48
CA VAL A 189 0.86 7.67 -24.70
C VAL A 189 0.30 6.98 -25.95
N GLN A 190 0.39 5.65 -26.03
CA GLN A 190 -0.12 4.89 -27.19
C GLN A 190 -1.61 5.12 -27.43
N ARG A 191 -2.43 5.04 -26.37
CA ARG A 191 -3.87 5.26 -26.47
C ARG A 191 -4.23 6.68 -26.89
N SER A 192 -3.53 7.69 -26.37
CA SER A 192 -3.75 9.08 -26.75
C SER A 192 -3.47 9.34 -28.23
N LEU A 193 -2.46 8.69 -28.81
CA LEU A 193 -2.08 8.85 -30.22
C LEU A 193 -2.92 7.98 -31.17
N SER A 194 -3.48 6.87 -30.66
CA SER A 194 -4.38 6.01 -31.42
C SER A 194 -5.84 6.51 -31.44
N ALA A 195 -6.20 7.47 -30.58
CA ALA A 195 -7.50 8.12 -30.59
C ALA A 195 -7.71 8.95 -31.87
N ARG A 196 -8.47 8.42 -32.84
CA ARG A 196 -8.75 9.11 -34.11
C ARG A 196 -9.92 10.07 -33.96
N TRP A 197 -9.64 11.38 -33.89
CA TRP A 197 -10.65 12.44 -33.87
C TRP A 197 -11.61 12.41 -35.08
N GLY A 198 -11.17 11.85 -36.21
CA GLY A 198 -11.98 11.74 -37.43
C GLY A 198 -13.25 10.87 -37.31
N ARG A 199 -13.44 10.15 -36.19
CA ARG A 199 -14.71 9.46 -35.83
C ARG A 199 -15.73 10.38 -35.14
N GLN A 200 -15.29 11.50 -34.59
CA GLN A 200 -16.12 12.50 -33.92
C GLN A 200 -16.67 13.55 -34.90
N VAL A 201 -16.18 13.55 -36.13
CA VAL A 201 -16.62 14.45 -37.20
C VAL A 201 -17.81 13.82 -37.92
N ASP A 202 -19.00 14.37 -37.73
CA ASP A 202 -20.17 14.03 -38.53
C ASP A 202 -19.96 14.50 -39.98
N ARG A 203 -19.72 13.53 -40.87
CA ARG A 203 -19.50 13.79 -42.30
C ARG A 203 -20.78 13.77 -43.12
N ALA A 204 -21.93 13.45 -42.52
CA ALA A 204 -23.20 13.35 -43.23
C ALA A 204 -23.62 14.67 -43.89
N ARG A 205 -23.04 15.81 -43.45
CA ARG A 205 -23.28 17.14 -44.03
C ARG A 205 -22.27 17.62 -45.08
N VAL A 206 -21.21 16.85 -45.37
CA VAL A 206 -20.16 17.23 -46.36
C VAL A 206 -20.37 16.56 -47.72
N ALA A 207 -21.39 15.69 -47.85
CA ALA A 207 -21.80 15.10 -49.12
C ALA A 207 -22.60 16.11 -49.97
N ALA A 208 -21.93 17.05 -50.63
CA ALA A 208 -22.50 17.82 -51.74
C ALA A 208 -21.47 18.31 -52.78
N GLY A 209 -20.26 17.74 -52.81
CA GLY A 209 -19.28 18.03 -53.85
C GLY A 209 -18.41 16.80 -54.11
N ASP A 210 -18.76 16.04 -55.13
CA ASP A 210 -18.17 14.73 -55.50
C ASP A 210 -16.70 14.76 -55.95
N ASP A 211 -15.98 15.88 -55.80
CA ASP A 211 -14.59 16.02 -56.29
C ASP A 211 -13.61 16.69 -55.32
N ALA A 212 -14.00 16.92 -54.05
CA ALA A 212 -13.02 17.35 -53.06
C ALA A 212 -12.29 16.12 -52.47
N PRO A 213 -10.97 15.94 -52.65
CA PRO A 213 -10.24 14.88 -51.98
C PRO A 213 -10.32 15.13 -50.47
N SER A 214 -11.20 14.42 -49.77
CA SER A 214 -11.25 14.44 -48.32
C SER A 214 -9.90 13.96 -47.79
N GLU A 215 -9.08 14.88 -47.28
CA GLU A 215 -7.79 14.60 -46.62
C GLU A 215 -7.94 13.55 -45.49
N ILE A 216 -9.14 13.47 -44.93
CA ILE A 216 -9.53 12.47 -43.93
C ILE A 216 -10.06 11.23 -44.66
N ARG A 217 -9.19 10.24 -44.89
CA ARG A 217 -9.59 8.97 -45.51
C ARG A 217 -10.76 8.31 -44.74
N PRO A 218 -11.80 7.81 -45.43
CA PRO A 218 -12.86 7.05 -44.79
C PRO A 218 -12.28 5.80 -44.11
N TRP A 219 -12.88 5.43 -42.98
CA TRP A 219 -12.60 4.16 -42.34
C TRP A 219 -13.05 3.05 -43.29
N ALA A 220 -12.11 2.36 -43.93
CA ALA A 220 -12.40 1.03 -44.45
C ALA A 220 -12.57 0.12 -43.22
N PRO A 221 -13.72 -0.54 -43.03
CA PRO A 221 -13.80 -1.65 -42.09
C PRO A 221 -12.64 -2.58 -42.41
N GLN A 222 -11.75 -2.81 -41.45
CA GLN A 222 -10.78 -3.89 -41.59
C GLN A 222 -11.60 -5.17 -41.83
N PRO A 223 -11.40 -5.87 -42.95
CA PRO A 223 -12.09 -7.13 -43.16
C PRO A 223 -11.72 -8.04 -41.99
N THR A 224 -12.75 -8.54 -41.30
CA THR A 224 -12.68 -9.44 -40.13
C THR A 224 -12.13 -10.83 -40.47
N GLY A 225 -11.25 -10.92 -41.45
CA GLY A 225 -10.66 -12.15 -41.96
C GLY A 225 -9.21 -11.91 -42.37
N ASP A 226 -8.30 -11.97 -41.39
CA ASP A 226 -7.17 -12.91 -41.40
C ASP A 226 -6.40 -12.76 -40.07
N THR A 227 -6.53 -13.72 -39.16
CA THR A 227 -6.06 -13.61 -37.75
C THR A 227 -4.53 -13.51 -37.59
N GLY A 228 -3.77 -13.69 -38.66
CA GLY A 228 -2.29 -13.61 -38.67
C GLY A 228 -1.74 -12.19 -38.87
N ALA A 229 -2.33 -11.43 -39.81
CA ALA A 229 -1.82 -10.10 -40.17
C ALA A 229 -2.17 -9.03 -39.12
N GLU A 230 -3.39 -9.07 -38.57
CA GLU A 230 -3.80 -8.17 -37.48
C GLU A 230 -3.01 -8.42 -36.19
N ARG A 231 -2.71 -9.69 -35.87
CA ARG A 231 -1.81 -10.03 -34.75
C ARG A 231 -0.38 -9.57 -34.99
N ALA A 232 0.10 -9.64 -36.23
CA ALA A 232 1.43 -9.14 -36.59
C ALA A 232 1.51 -7.61 -36.47
N ASP A 233 0.47 -6.87 -36.87
CA ASP A 233 0.40 -5.41 -36.73
C ASP A 233 0.23 -4.97 -35.26
N ALA A 234 -0.61 -5.65 -34.49
CA ALA A 234 -0.79 -5.39 -33.06
C ALA A 234 0.51 -5.56 -32.26
N ARG A 235 1.39 -6.46 -32.69
CA ARG A 235 2.70 -6.70 -32.08
C ARG A 235 3.61 -5.47 -32.12
N TRP A 236 3.60 -4.74 -33.22
CA TRP A 236 4.45 -3.55 -33.42
C TRP A 236 3.73 -2.26 -33.02
N ARG A 237 2.42 -2.31 -32.83
CA ARG A 237 1.59 -1.16 -32.43
C ARG A 237 0.75 -1.48 -31.20
N PRO A 238 1.37 -1.89 -30.06
CA PRO A 238 0.62 -2.22 -28.87
C PRO A 238 -0.04 -0.94 -28.32
N THR A 239 -1.33 -1.05 -28.00
CA THR A 239 -2.10 0.01 -27.31
C THR A 239 -2.63 -0.47 -25.95
N SER A 240 -2.55 -1.78 -25.70
CA SER A 240 -2.97 -2.41 -24.45
C SER A 240 -1.78 -2.70 -23.52
N PHE A 241 -2.01 -2.50 -22.23
CA PHE A 241 -1.19 -3.10 -21.19
C PHE A 241 -1.88 -4.37 -20.71
N ASP A 242 -1.41 -5.53 -21.17
CA ASP A 242 -2.16 -6.79 -21.07
C ASP A 242 -2.44 -7.20 -19.62
N LEU A 243 -1.55 -6.86 -18.69
CA LEU A 243 -1.75 -7.09 -17.25
C LEU A 243 -3.07 -6.51 -16.74
N VAL A 244 -3.53 -5.39 -17.29
CA VAL A 244 -4.79 -4.73 -16.91
C VAL A 244 -5.86 -4.99 -17.96
N ASP A 245 -5.57 -4.68 -19.22
CA ASP A 245 -6.56 -4.64 -20.30
C ASP A 245 -7.06 -6.02 -20.71
N ALA A 246 -6.21 -7.06 -20.63
CA ALA A 246 -6.61 -8.43 -20.99
C ALA A 246 -7.16 -9.21 -19.79
N THR A 247 -6.79 -8.85 -18.56
CA THR A 247 -7.22 -9.57 -17.35
C THR A 247 -8.51 -9.01 -16.75
N LEU A 248 -8.81 -7.72 -16.94
CA LEU A 248 -10.04 -7.11 -16.42
C LEU A 248 -11.32 -7.75 -16.99
N PRO A 249 -11.45 -8.01 -18.31
CA PRO A 249 -12.65 -8.68 -18.83
C PRO A 249 -12.85 -10.08 -18.26
N ALA A 250 -11.77 -10.73 -17.81
CA ALA A 250 -11.80 -12.11 -17.31
C ALA A 250 -12.49 -12.28 -15.94
N ILE A 251 -12.79 -11.19 -15.22
CA ILE A 251 -13.57 -11.26 -13.97
C ILE A 251 -15.09 -11.20 -14.20
N GLY A 252 -15.55 -11.06 -15.45
CA GLY A 252 -16.98 -11.11 -15.81
C GLY A 252 -17.86 -10.09 -15.10
N LEU A 253 -17.45 -8.81 -15.07
CA LEU A 253 -18.29 -7.75 -14.49
C LEU A 253 -19.60 -7.60 -15.28
N THR A 254 -20.70 -7.43 -14.53
CA THR A 254 -22.04 -7.20 -15.07
C THR A 254 -22.67 -5.92 -14.54
N VAL A 255 -23.48 -5.26 -15.38
CA VAL A 255 -24.29 -4.09 -15.05
C VAL A 255 -25.73 -4.51 -14.86
N ASP A 256 -26.32 -4.10 -13.74
CA ASP A 256 -27.75 -4.25 -13.50
C ASP A 256 -28.48 -3.25 -14.41
N ARG A 257 -29.23 -3.74 -15.40
CA ARG A 257 -30.12 -2.87 -16.17
C ARG A 257 -31.21 -2.39 -15.23
N SER A 258 -31.11 -1.12 -14.83
CA SER A 258 -32.00 -0.48 -13.87
C SER A 258 -33.47 -0.74 -14.19
N GLY A 259 -34.16 -1.49 -13.33
CA GLY A 259 -35.61 -1.44 -13.16
C GLY A 259 -36.45 -2.56 -13.79
N ASP A 260 -35.87 -3.52 -14.52
CA ASP A 260 -36.62 -4.66 -15.05
C ASP A 260 -36.27 -5.94 -14.27
N PRO A 261 -37.16 -6.45 -13.40
CA PRO A 261 -36.93 -7.70 -12.67
C PRO A 261 -36.82 -8.93 -13.58
N ALA A 262 -37.16 -8.81 -14.87
CA ALA A 262 -36.96 -9.85 -15.88
C ALA A 262 -35.69 -9.65 -16.75
N GLY A 263 -35.03 -8.49 -16.64
CA GLY A 263 -33.83 -8.16 -17.41
C GLY A 263 -32.57 -8.73 -16.76
N GLY A 264 -32.09 -9.87 -17.25
CA GLY A 264 -30.84 -10.47 -16.78
C GLY A 264 -29.65 -9.50 -16.81
N ALA A 265 -28.68 -9.73 -15.91
CA ALA A 265 -27.46 -8.93 -15.81
C ALA A 265 -26.69 -8.95 -17.15
N ALA A 266 -26.40 -7.77 -17.69
CA ALA A 266 -25.68 -7.64 -18.96
C ALA A 266 -24.18 -7.45 -18.70
N ALA A 267 -23.31 -7.96 -19.58
CA ALA A 267 -21.88 -7.69 -19.53
C ALA A 267 -21.60 -6.18 -19.60
N VAL A 268 -20.59 -5.72 -18.85
CA VAL A 268 -20.15 -4.31 -18.90
C VAL A 268 -19.64 -3.97 -20.32
N PRO A 269 -20.07 -2.84 -20.92
CA PRO A 269 -19.59 -2.43 -22.24
C PRO A 269 -18.06 -2.25 -22.28
N PRO A 270 -17.41 -2.52 -23.43
CA PRO A 270 -15.96 -2.38 -23.57
C PRO A 270 -15.42 -0.98 -23.19
N GLU A 271 -16.19 0.08 -23.44
CA GLU A 271 -15.81 1.46 -23.11
C GLU A 271 -15.74 1.65 -21.59
N THR A 272 -16.72 1.13 -20.85
CA THR A 272 -16.72 1.17 -19.38
C THR A 272 -15.58 0.33 -18.79
N LEU A 273 -15.28 -0.84 -19.38
CA LEU A 273 -14.10 -1.61 -18.95
C LEU A 273 -12.81 -0.82 -19.16
N ASP A 274 -12.71 -0.05 -20.25
CA ASP A 274 -11.54 0.78 -20.50
C ASP A 274 -11.41 1.95 -19.51
N ASP A 275 -12.53 2.56 -19.11
CA ASP A 275 -12.55 3.59 -18.07
C ASP A 275 -12.09 3.01 -16.72
N ILE A 276 -12.56 1.82 -16.36
CA ILE A 276 -12.14 1.10 -15.15
C ILE A 276 -10.65 0.77 -15.19
N ALA A 277 -10.16 0.22 -16.31
CA ALA A 277 -8.74 -0.08 -16.52
C ALA A 277 -7.87 1.19 -16.42
N SER A 278 -8.32 2.30 -17.01
CA SER A 278 -7.64 3.58 -16.98
C SER A 278 -7.65 4.19 -15.59
N ALA A 279 -8.76 4.12 -14.84
CA ALA A 279 -8.84 4.57 -13.46
C ALA A 279 -7.89 3.77 -12.56
N TRP A 280 -7.80 2.45 -12.75
CA TRP A 280 -6.85 1.61 -12.01
C TRP A 280 -5.40 1.95 -12.35
N CYS A 281 -5.07 2.12 -13.62
CA CYS A 281 -3.74 2.54 -14.07
C CYS A 281 -3.31 3.87 -13.42
N HIS A 282 -4.19 4.88 -13.40
CA HIS A 282 -3.90 6.14 -12.69
C HIS A 282 -3.69 5.92 -11.18
N ARG A 283 -4.46 5.02 -10.57
CA ARG A 283 -4.29 4.67 -9.15
C ARG A 283 -2.94 4.04 -8.86
N LEU A 284 -2.42 3.18 -9.75
CA LEU A 284 -1.09 2.58 -9.64
C LEU A 284 0.03 3.63 -9.72
N LEU A 285 -0.10 4.64 -10.58
CA LEU A 285 0.85 5.77 -10.65
C LEU A 285 0.89 6.61 -9.38
N ASP A 286 -0.18 6.59 -8.59
CA ASP A 286 -0.26 7.30 -7.32
C ASP A 286 0.31 6.51 -6.13
N VAL A 287 0.75 5.25 -6.33
CA VAL A 287 1.47 4.51 -5.29
C VAL A 287 2.83 5.18 -5.05
N GLY A 288 3.15 5.44 -3.78
CA GLY A 288 4.25 6.33 -3.38
C GLY A 288 3.79 7.73 -2.97
N ARG A 289 2.50 8.06 -3.14
CA ARG A 289 1.86 9.19 -2.43
C ARG A 289 1.46 8.78 -1.01
N PRO A 290 1.42 9.73 -0.06
CA PRO A 290 1.08 9.42 1.33
C PRO A 290 -0.29 8.73 1.45
N GLY A 291 -0.33 7.63 2.21
CA GLY A 291 -1.53 6.81 2.41
C GLY A 291 -1.85 5.79 1.32
N ARG A 292 -0.98 5.62 0.31
CA ARG A 292 -1.14 4.63 -0.77
C ARG A 292 0.02 3.63 -0.88
N GLY A 293 0.96 3.67 0.07
CA GLY A 293 2.17 2.85 0.09
C GLY A 293 3.43 3.70 0.01
N VAL A 294 4.57 3.04 0.15
CA VAL A 294 5.91 3.64 0.11
C VAL A 294 6.68 3.00 -1.03
N VAL A 295 7.40 3.81 -1.80
CA VAL A 295 8.28 3.37 -2.90
C VAL A 295 9.66 3.94 -2.65
N TRP A 296 10.71 3.13 -2.76
CA TRP A 296 12.09 3.55 -2.56
C TRP A 296 13.05 2.77 -3.44
N LEU A 297 14.30 3.24 -3.52
CA LEU A 297 15.36 2.61 -4.28
C LEU A 297 16.26 1.80 -3.36
N THR A 298 16.65 0.62 -3.82
CA THR A 298 17.73 -0.18 -3.24
C THR A 298 18.80 -0.40 -4.29
N GLU A 299 20.04 -0.56 -3.84
CA GLU A 299 21.20 -0.86 -4.68
C GLU A 299 21.92 -2.08 -4.11
N ASP A 300 22.25 -3.04 -4.97
CA ASP A 300 23.00 -4.24 -4.59
C ASP A 300 24.53 -4.01 -4.64
N ASP A 301 25.30 -4.98 -4.17
CA ASP A 301 26.77 -4.91 -4.18
C ASP A 301 27.38 -4.84 -5.59
N ARG A 302 26.63 -5.23 -6.62
CA ARG A 302 27.05 -5.13 -8.04
C ARG A 302 26.74 -3.75 -8.63
N GLY A 303 26.05 -2.89 -7.88
CA GLY A 303 25.58 -1.58 -8.29
C GLY A 303 24.27 -1.61 -9.07
N SER A 304 23.55 -2.73 -9.11
CA SER A 304 22.22 -2.84 -9.72
C SER A 304 21.19 -2.14 -8.86
N ARG A 305 20.31 -1.35 -9.49
CA ARG A 305 19.25 -0.63 -8.79
C ARG A 305 17.90 -1.28 -8.98
N HIS A 306 17.14 -1.31 -7.88
CA HIS A 306 15.80 -1.88 -7.85
C HIS A 306 14.85 -0.93 -7.16
N VAL A 307 13.63 -0.86 -7.66
CA VAL A 307 12.54 -0.18 -6.95
C VAL A 307 11.86 -1.20 -6.05
N GLN A 308 11.75 -0.85 -4.78
CA GLN A 308 10.98 -1.59 -3.80
C GLN A 308 9.69 -0.84 -3.50
N ALA A 309 8.63 -1.59 -3.16
CA ALA A 309 7.36 -1.00 -2.77
C ALA A 309 6.75 -1.74 -1.58
N MET A 310 6.32 -1.00 -0.57
CA MET A 310 5.47 -1.48 0.51
C MET A 310 4.07 -0.91 0.29
N VAL A 311 3.10 -1.78 0.03
CA VAL A 311 1.73 -1.37 -0.25
C VAL A 311 0.77 -2.08 0.69
N ARG A 312 -0.16 -1.33 1.29
CA ARG A 312 -1.29 -1.90 2.02
C ARG A 312 -2.43 -2.10 1.03
N VAL A 313 -2.68 -3.35 0.62
CA VAL A 313 -3.65 -3.70 -0.43
C VAL A 313 -4.99 -3.00 -0.25
N GLY A 314 -5.58 -3.08 0.95
CA GLY A 314 -6.87 -2.45 1.25
C GLY A 314 -6.88 -0.92 1.05
N ALA A 315 -5.79 -0.22 1.36
CA ALA A 315 -5.71 1.24 1.25
C ALA A 315 -5.69 1.76 -0.20
N VAL A 316 -5.27 0.91 -1.15
CA VAL A 316 -5.23 1.26 -2.58
C VAL A 316 -6.47 0.74 -3.29
N VAL A 317 -6.83 -0.53 -3.05
CA VAL A 317 -7.92 -1.24 -3.72
C VAL A 317 -9.28 -0.71 -3.29
N ALA A 318 -9.52 -0.52 -1.99
CA ALA A 318 -10.87 -0.27 -1.53
C ALA A 318 -11.45 1.09 -1.97
N PRO A 319 -10.67 2.19 -2.00
CA PRO A 319 -11.13 3.43 -2.63
C PRO A 319 -11.37 3.30 -4.14
N PHE A 320 -10.61 2.45 -4.83
CA PHE A 320 -10.83 2.19 -6.26
C PHE A 320 -12.14 1.44 -6.49
N VAL A 321 -12.38 0.34 -5.78
CA VAL A 321 -13.62 -0.44 -5.88
C VAL A 321 -14.83 0.43 -5.54
N ALA A 322 -14.73 1.23 -4.47
CA ALA A 322 -15.79 2.18 -4.10
C ALA A 322 -16.04 3.22 -5.19
N ALA A 323 -15.01 3.80 -5.81
CA ALA A 323 -15.17 4.78 -6.88
C ALA A 323 -15.78 4.15 -8.14
N THR A 324 -15.37 2.93 -8.48
CA THR A 324 -15.79 2.22 -9.70
C THR A 324 -17.24 1.73 -9.61
N LEU A 325 -17.67 1.21 -8.46
CA LEU A 325 -19.00 0.60 -8.30
C LEU A 325 -20.06 1.58 -7.75
N GLY A 326 -19.77 2.89 -7.68
CA GLY A 326 -20.76 3.91 -7.35
C GLY A 326 -20.90 4.26 -5.86
N GLY A 327 -19.84 4.09 -5.08
CA GLY A 327 -19.81 4.37 -3.65
C GLY A 327 -20.38 3.20 -2.84
N VAL A 328 -19.82 3.01 -1.65
CA VAL A 328 -20.21 2.03 -0.64
C VAL A 328 -21.73 1.81 -0.68
N THR A 329 -22.14 0.59 -1.02
CA THR A 329 -23.50 0.08 -0.89
C THR A 329 -24.17 0.74 0.30
N ARG A 330 -25.31 1.42 0.05
CA ARG A 330 -26.17 2.04 1.08
C ARG A 330 -26.19 1.15 2.31
N VAL A 331 -26.03 1.75 3.50
CA VAL A 331 -26.08 1.12 4.82
C VAL A 331 -27.49 0.58 5.10
N GLY A 332 -27.96 -0.35 4.29
CA GLY A 332 -29.23 -1.03 4.43
C GLY A 332 -29.08 -2.45 3.92
N HIS A 333 -29.30 -3.42 4.82
CA HIS A 333 -29.70 -4.84 4.63
C HIS A 333 -29.19 -5.62 3.39
N ALA A 334 -28.12 -5.19 2.72
CA ALA A 334 -27.53 -5.95 1.63
C ALA A 334 -27.02 -7.29 2.18
N PRO A 335 -27.23 -8.40 1.46
CA PRO A 335 -26.76 -9.73 1.87
C PRO A 335 -25.25 -9.74 2.14
N ALA A 336 -24.79 -10.77 2.86
CA ALA A 336 -23.36 -10.96 3.06
C ALA A 336 -22.64 -11.12 1.73
N PRO A 337 -21.52 -10.42 1.49
CA PRO A 337 -20.80 -10.60 0.25
C PRO A 337 -20.29 -12.04 0.19
N THR A 338 -20.54 -12.71 -0.92
CA THR A 338 -20.10 -14.08 -1.11
C THR A 338 -18.59 -14.10 -1.36
N LEU A 339 -17.86 -14.75 -0.46
CA LEU A 339 -16.41 -14.89 -0.53
C LEU A 339 -15.99 -15.87 -1.63
N PRO A 340 -14.76 -15.73 -2.18
CA PRO A 340 -14.27 -16.65 -3.19
C PRO A 340 -13.95 -18.03 -2.60
N THR A 341 -14.24 -19.08 -3.37
CA THR A 341 -13.79 -20.44 -3.09
C THR A 341 -12.40 -20.65 -3.69
N LEU A 342 -11.49 -21.26 -2.93
CA LEU A 342 -10.16 -21.64 -3.43
C LEU A 342 -10.20 -22.99 -4.13
N PRO A 343 -9.42 -23.20 -5.21
CA PRO A 343 -9.23 -24.54 -5.77
C PRO A 343 -8.62 -25.48 -4.73
N ASP A 344 -8.87 -26.78 -4.87
CA ASP A 344 -8.28 -27.78 -4.00
C ASP A 344 -6.76 -27.97 -4.27
N ALA A 345 -6.08 -28.72 -3.41
CA ALA A 345 -4.64 -28.91 -3.57
C ALA A 345 -4.25 -29.74 -4.79
N GLY A 346 -5.09 -30.67 -5.24
CA GLY A 346 -4.85 -31.46 -6.43
C GLY A 346 -4.94 -30.60 -7.69
N GLU A 347 -5.99 -29.77 -7.77
CA GLU A 347 -6.18 -28.76 -8.82
C GLU A 347 -4.99 -27.79 -8.84
N LEU A 348 -4.61 -27.23 -7.69
CA LEU A 348 -3.46 -26.34 -7.58
C LEU A 348 -2.16 -27.02 -7.99
N ALA A 349 -1.89 -28.26 -7.56
CA ALA A 349 -0.66 -28.96 -7.87
C ALA A 349 -0.43 -29.16 -9.37
N GLY A 350 -1.50 -29.28 -10.15
CA GLY A 350 -1.46 -29.36 -11.62
C GLY A 350 -1.10 -28.06 -12.33
N LEU A 351 -1.12 -26.92 -11.64
CA LEU A 351 -0.91 -25.60 -12.24
C LEU A 351 0.56 -25.15 -12.23
N PRO A 352 0.96 -24.27 -13.18
CA PRO A 352 2.25 -23.58 -13.10
C PRO A 352 2.41 -22.82 -11.77
N LEU A 353 3.65 -22.66 -11.31
CA LEU A 353 3.93 -22.06 -9.99
C LEU A 353 3.30 -20.66 -9.82
N SER A 354 3.37 -19.81 -10.85
CA SER A 354 2.76 -18.47 -10.82
C SER A 354 1.23 -18.51 -10.67
N HIS A 355 0.57 -19.51 -11.25
CA HIS A 355 -0.88 -19.68 -11.18
C HIS A 355 -1.27 -20.14 -9.78
N ARG A 356 -0.56 -21.13 -9.21
CA ARG A 356 -0.73 -21.54 -7.81
C ARG A 356 -0.64 -20.35 -6.85
N ARG A 357 0.40 -19.53 -7.02
CA ARG A 357 0.59 -18.30 -6.24
C ARG A 357 -0.58 -17.34 -6.38
N ALA A 358 -1.05 -17.08 -7.60
CA ALA A 358 -2.18 -16.18 -7.86
C ALA A 358 -3.48 -16.66 -7.19
N HIS A 359 -3.84 -17.94 -7.35
CA HIS A 359 -5.04 -18.51 -6.71
C HIS A 359 -4.97 -18.43 -5.18
N LEU A 360 -3.81 -18.72 -4.57
CA LEU A 360 -3.66 -18.65 -3.12
C LEU A 360 -3.68 -17.20 -2.59
N LEU A 361 -3.21 -16.23 -3.37
CA LEU A 361 -3.27 -14.81 -3.02
C LEU A 361 -4.67 -14.22 -3.06
N VAL A 362 -5.63 -14.86 -3.73
CA VAL A 362 -7.06 -14.47 -3.69
C VAL A 362 -7.54 -14.32 -2.25
N ALA A 363 -7.22 -15.28 -1.38
CA ALA A 363 -7.60 -15.26 0.03
C ALA A 363 -7.01 -14.04 0.77
N HIS A 364 -5.73 -13.74 0.53
CA HIS A 364 -5.06 -12.59 1.14
C HIS A 364 -5.69 -11.28 0.69
N VAL A 365 -5.91 -11.10 -0.61
CA VAL A 365 -6.44 -9.85 -1.18
C VAL A 365 -7.88 -9.63 -0.75
N ALA A 366 -8.75 -10.63 -0.87
CA ALA A 366 -10.16 -10.53 -0.47
C ALA A 366 -10.28 -10.18 1.03
N THR A 367 -9.49 -10.84 1.88
CA THR A 367 -9.50 -10.57 3.32
C THR A 367 -8.94 -9.19 3.66
N ASN A 368 -7.89 -8.72 3.00
CA ASN A 368 -7.36 -7.36 3.19
C ASN A 368 -8.38 -6.29 2.76
N TYR A 369 -9.06 -6.52 1.64
CA TYR A 369 -10.12 -5.63 1.16
C TYR A 369 -11.23 -5.49 2.20
N LEU A 370 -11.77 -6.62 2.69
CA LEU A 370 -12.84 -6.62 3.69
C LEU A 370 -12.41 -6.07 5.05
N ARG A 371 -11.16 -6.29 5.48
CA ARG A 371 -10.63 -5.70 6.71
C ARG A 371 -10.42 -4.20 6.63
N TYR A 372 -10.24 -3.65 5.43
CA TYR A 372 -10.26 -2.21 5.25
C TYR A 372 -11.68 -1.64 5.36
N ARG A 373 -12.71 -2.47 5.22
CA ARG A 373 -14.12 -2.20 5.53
C ARG A 373 -14.48 -2.71 6.94
N ASP A 374 -13.69 -2.35 7.96
CA ASP A 374 -13.83 -2.83 9.36
C ASP A 374 -15.26 -2.66 9.92
N GLU A 375 -16.00 -1.67 9.45
CA GLU A 375 -17.42 -1.45 9.78
C GLU A 375 -18.28 -2.69 9.44
N LEU A 376 -18.06 -3.31 8.27
CA LEU A 376 -18.78 -4.52 7.88
C LEU A 376 -18.46 -5.69 8.81
N LEU A 377 -17.18 -5.90 9.11
CA LEU A 377 -16.73 -7.03 9.95
C LEU A 377 -17.17 -6.87 11.41
N THR A 378 -17.31 -5.64 11.88
CA THR A 378 -17.84 -5.35 13.22
C THR A 378 -19.33 -5.68 13.31
N THR A 379 -20.10 -5.36 12.26
CA THR A 379 -21.55 -5.66 12.21
C THR A 379 -21.87 -7.11 11.83
N ARG A 380 -20.91 -7.84 11.24
CA ARG A 380 -21.08 -9.22 10.74
C ARG A 380 -19.96 -10.15 11.22
N PRO A 381 -20.09 -10.72 12.44
CA PRO A 381 -19.08 -11.62 13.00
C PRO A 381 -18.94 -12.93 12.22
N ASP A 382 -19.99 -13.37 11.52
CA ASP A 382 -19.99 -14.52 10.60
C ASP A 382 -19.05 -14.28 9.41
N LEU A 383 -19.15 -13.12 8.75
CA LEU A 383 -18.26 -12.74 7.66
C LEU A 383 -16.80 -12.66 8.11
N ARG A 384 -16.56 -12.12 9.32
CA ARG A 384 -15.23 -12.09 9.92
C ARG A 384 -14.67 -13.50 10.11
N HIS A 385 -15.47 -14.45 10.60
CA HIS A 385 -15.10 -15.86 10.73
C HIS A 385 -14.74 -16.47 9.36
N GLN A 386 -15.61 -16.28 8.36
CA GLN A 386 -15.39 -16.79 7.00
C GLN A 386 -14.08 -16.26 6.38
N THR A 387 -13.73 -14.98 6.57
CA THR A 387 -12.44 -14.46 6.08
C THR A 387 -11.23 -15.12 6.75
N ARG A 388 -11.36 -15.52 8.03
CA ARG A 388 -10.31 -16.26 8.74
C ARG A 388 -10.17 -17.68 8.19
N GLU A 389 -11.28 -18.38 7.99
CA GLU A 389 -11.30 -19.72 7.41
C GLU A 389 -10.70 -19.72 5.99
N LEU A 390 -11.03 -18.72 5.18
CA LEU A 390 -10.48 -18.56 3.83
C LEU A 390 -8.94 -18.45 3.85
N VAL A 391 -8.38 -17.64 4.75
CA VAL A 391 -6.92 -17.51 4.88
C VAL A 391 -6.28 -18.75 5.50
N ALA A 392 -6.92 -19.37 6.50
CA ALA A 392 -6.43 -20.61 7.11
C ALA A 392 -6.36 -21.74 6.06
N LEU A 393 -7.39 -21.86 5.22
CA LEU A 393 -7.40 -22.79 4.10
C LEU A 393 -6.25 -22.48 3.12
N ALA A 394 -6.07 -21.21 2.74
CA ALA A 394 -4.95 -20.82 1.87
C ALA A 394 -3.57 -21.14 2.48
N VAL A 395 -3.41 -21.00 3.80
CA VAL A 395 -2.18 -21.38 4.52
C VAL A 395 -1.93 -22.88 4.40
N VAL A 396 -2.93 -23.71 4.67
CA VAL A 396 -2.83 -25.17 4.55
C VAL A 396 -2.48 -25.57 3.12
N ARG A 397 -3.27 -25.09 2.14
CA ARG A 397 -3.04 -25.35 0.71
C ARG A 397 -1.65 -24.88 0.26
N SER A 398 -1.19 -23.72 0.73
CA SER A 398 0.16 -23.24 0.42
C SER A 398 1.24 -24.19 0.95
N GLY A 399 1.06 -24.85 2.09
CA GLY A 399 2.01 -25.84 2.60
C GLY A 399 2.01 -27.14 1.79
N GLU A 400 0.89 -27.49 1.16
CA GLU A 400 0.74 -28.68 0.33
C GLU A 400 1.32 -28.49 -1.07
N VAL A 401 1.14 -27.31 -1.68
CA VAL A 401 1.45 -27.07 -3.10
C VAL A 401 2.58 -26.07 -3.35
N LEU A 402 2.99 -25.31 -2.34
CA LEU A 402 4.13 -24.40 -2.37
C LEU A 402 5.18 -24.87 -1.34
N GLY A 403 6.46 -24.76 -1.69
CA GLY A 403 7.53 -25.03 -0.74
C GLY A 403 7.45 -24.09 0.48
N PRO A 404 7.98 -24.48 1.65
CA PRO A 404 7.90 -23.66 2.87
C PRO A 404 8.65 -22.33 2.78
N THR A 405 9.54 -22.20 1.79
CA THR A 405 10.32 -20.99 1.50
C THR A 405 9.72 -20.13 0.40
N ASP A 406 8.58 -20.53 -0.18
CA ASP A 406 7.89 -19.74 -1.22
C ASP A 406 7.39 -18.42 -0.62
N PRO A 407 7.58 -17.26 -1.29
CA PRO A 407 7.17 -15.97 -0.77
C PRO A 407 5.66 -15.88 -0.47
N VAL A 408 4.81 -16.58 -1.22
CA VAL A 408 3.35 -16.60 -0.96
C VAL A 408 3.03 -17.44 0.27
N ALA A 409 3.69 -18.59 0.47
CA ALA A 409 3.52 -19.39 1.68
C ALA A 409 3.98 -18.62 2.93
N LEU A 410 5.13 -17.92 2.84
CA LEU A 410 5.63 -17.05 3.92
C LEU A 410 4.65 -15.92 4.25
N LEU A 411 4.15 -15.23 3.22
CA LEU A 411 3.19 -14.15 3.37
C LEU A 411 1.88 -14.63 4.00
N LEU A 412 1.31 -15.74 3.50
CA LEU A 412 0.05 -16.28 4.00
C LEU A 412 0.16 -16.76 5.44
N ARG A 413 1.24 -17.46 5.81
CA ARG A 413 1.47 -17.90 7.20
C ARG A 413 1.58 -16.72 8.15
N ALA A 414 2.33 -15.69 7.78
CA ALA A 414 2.48 -14.50 8.60
C ALA A 414 1.19 -13.70 8.72
N TYR A 415 0.45 -13.57 7.61
CA TYR A 415 -0.84 -12.91 7.62
C TYR A 415 -1.87 -13.69 8.44
N GLY A 416 -1.94 -15.02 8.32
CA GLY A 416 -2.82 -15.87 9.12
C GLY A 416 -2.55 -15.77 10.62
N ALA A 417 -1.27 -15.79 11.04
CA ALA A 417 -0.90 -15.59 12.44
C ALA A 417 -1.28 -14.19 12.96
N TYR A 418 -1.21 -13.18 12.10
CA TYR A 418 -1.71 -11.83 12.42
C TYR A 418 -3.23 -11.84 12.61
N LEU A 419 -3.99 -12.52 11.75
CA LEU A 419 -5.46 -12.61 11.86
C LEU A 419 -5.91 -13.26 13.17
N ASP A 420 -5.24 -14.33 13.60
CA ASP A 420 -5.54 -15.01 14.87
C ASP A 420 -5.47 -14.06 16.07
N VAL A 421 -4.43 -13.21 16.12
CA VAL A 421 -4.27 -12.21 17.20
C VAL A 421 -5.26 -11.07 17.03
N TRP A 422 -5.41 -10.55 15.82
CA TRP A 422 -6.29 -9.42 15.55
C TRP A 422 -7.76 -9.72 15.89
N ASP A 423 -8.28 -10.88 15.50
CA ASP A 423 -9.67 -11.26 15.77
C ASP A 423 -9.89 -11.55 17.25
N SER A 424 -8.95 -12.24 17.91
CA SER A 424 -9.08 -12.56 19.34
C SER A 424 -9.10 -11.34 20.24
N THR A 425 -8.52 -10.20 19.82
CA THR A 425 -8.63 -8.91 20.54
C THR A 425 -9.98 -8.22 20.39
N ARG A 426 -10.80 -8.61 19.40
CA ARG A 426 -12.15 -8.05 19.18
C ARG A 426 -13.24 -8.91 19.81
N ASP A 427 -12.97 -10.18 20.04
CA ASP A 427 -13.88 -11.10 20.72
C ASP A 427 -13.80 -10.97 22.25
N LEU A 428 -13.61 -9.74 22.77
CA LEU A 428 -13.41 -9.50 24.20
C LEU A 428 -14.60 -9.96 25.04
N PRO A 429 -14.42 -10.99 25.90
CA PRO A 429 -15.25 -11.08 27.08
C PRO A 429 -14.92 -9.90 28.01
N GLY A 430 -15.83 -9.59 28.93
CA GLY A 430 -15.70 -8.46 29.86
C GLY A 430 -14.37 -8.43 30.63
N PRO A 431 -14.03 -7.30 31.28
CA PRO A 431 -12.74 -7.06 31.93
C PRO A 431 -12.35 -8.08 33.01
N ASP A 432 -13.31 -8.87 33.52
CA ASP A 432 -13.11 -9.87 34.58
C ASP A 432 -12.88 -11.30 34.07
N ALA A 433 -12.79 -11.50 32.75
CA ALA A 433 -12.57 -12.83 32.18
C ALA A 433 -11.10 -13.25 32.24
N ASP A 434 -10.86 -14.49 32.70
CA ASP A 434 -9.52 -15.10 32.70
C ASP A 434 -8.84 -14.99 31.33
N PRO A 435 -7.49 -14.86 31.30
CA PRO A 435 -6.75 -14.76 30.05
C PRO A 435 -6.99 -16.01 29.20
N ASP A 436 -7.76 -15.83 28.13
CA ASP A 436 -8.11 -16.88 27.17
C ASP A 436 -6.84 -17.60 26.67
N PRO A 437 -6.68 -18.93 26.93
CA PRO A 437 -5.56 -19.71 26.45
C PRO A 437 -5.35 -19.63 24.93
N HIS A 438 -6.44 -19.41 24.15
CA HIS A 438 -6.33 -19.21 22.70
C HIS A 438 -5.61 -17.91 22.34
N ARG A 439 -5.75 -16.83 23.12
CA ARG A 439 -5.04 -15.56 22.89
C ARG A 439 -3.55 -15.72 23.09
N VAL A 440 -3.14 -16.33 24.19
CA VAL A 440 -1.72 -16.58 24.50
C VAL A 440 -1.11 -17.46 23.40
N SER A 441 -1.81 -18.51 22.97
CA SER A 441 -1.39 -19.39 21.88
C SER A 441 -1.25 -18.63 20.54
N SER A 442 -2.22 -17.78 20.20
CA SER A 442 -2.21 -16.97 18.98
C SER A 442 -1.07 -15.93 18.99
N ALA A 443 -0.84 -15.26 20.12
CA ALA A 443 0.27 -14.33 20.30
C ALA A 443 1.63 -15.04 20.13
N ARG A 444 1.81 -16.24 20.70
CA ARG A 444 3.03 -17.05 20.50
C ARG A 444 3.24 -17.43 19.04
N ARG A 445 2.20 -17.82 18.31
CA ARG A 445 2.28 -18.10 16.86
C ARG A 445 2.71 -16.85 16.07
N LEU A 446 2.15 -15.69 16.40
CA LEU A 446 2.54 -14.43 15.76
C LEU A 446 3.99 -14.06 16.07
N ILE A 447 4.47 -14.21 17.31
CA ILE A 447 5.88 -13.97 17.68
C ILE A 447 6.82 -14.85 16.85
N ALA A 448 6.55 -16.15 16.76
CA ALA A 448 7.34 -17.08 15.96
C ALA A 448 7.32 -16.69 14.47
N SER A 449 6.16 -16.27 13.97
CA SER A 449 6.02 -15.79 12.60
C SER A 449 6.83 -14.52 12.33
N GLN A 450 6.84 -13.55 13.24
CA GLN A 450 7.62 -12.31 13.10
C GLN A 450 9.13 -12.59 13.02
N GLN A 451 9.63 -13.52 13.83
CA GLN A 451 11.02 -13.98 13.74
C GLN A 451 11.31 -14.61 12.39
N HIS A 452 10.42 -15.47 11.89
CA HIS A 452 10.57 -16.12 10.60
C HIS A 452 10.51 -15.14 9.41
N VAL A 453 9.70 -14.08 9.51
CA VAL A 453 9.68 -12.97 8.53
C VAL A 453 11.03 -12.27 8.48
N VAL A 454 11.62 -11.92 9.65
CA VAL A 454 12.96 -11.30 9.70
C VAL A 454 14.02 -12.21 9.08
N GLU A 455 14.02 -13.50 9.43
CA GLU A 455 14.98 -14.47 8.89
C GLU A 455 14.83 -14.64 7.37
N SER A 456 13.59 -14.77 6.89
CA SER A 456 13.29 -14.95 5.47
C SER A 456 13.64 -13.72 4.64
N TRP A 457 13.40 -12.52 5.16
CA TRP A 457 13.82 -11.29 4.52
C TRP A 457 15.36 -11.18 4.47
N ARG A 458 16.05 -11.40 5.59
CA ARG A 458 17.52 -11.33 5.64
C ARG A 458 18.22 -12.35 4.75
N SER A 459 17.57 -13.48 4.48
CA SER A 459 18.06 -14.52 3.56
C SER A 459 17.62 -14.31 2.09
N GLY A 460 16.93 -13.21 1.77
CA GLY A 460 16.45 -12.92 0.41
C GLY A 460 15.28 -13.79 -0.05
N ARG A 461 14.60 -14.52 0.85
CA ARG A 461 13.40 -15.32 0.52
C ARG A 461 12.11 -14.51 0.50
N LEU A 462 12.13 -13.32 1.11
CA LEU A 462 11.01 -12.39 1.15
C LEU A 462 11.50 -11.00 0.76
N ASP A 463 10.75 -10.31 -0.10
CA ASP A 463 11.11 -8.97 -0.53
C ASP A 463 10.95 -7.95 0.62
N PRO A 464 11.74 -6.85 0.61
CA PRO A 464 11.71 -5.83 1.66
C PRO A 464 10.32 -5.21 1.88
N GLY A 465 9.51 -5.06 0.81
CA GLY A 465 8.17 -4.51 0.88
C GLY A 465 7.19 -5.38 1.66
N ALA A 466 7.15 -6.68 1.36
CA ALA A 466 6.34 -7.64 2.12
C ALA A 466 6.83 -7.75 3.57
N ALA A 467 8.14 -7.78 3.80
CA ALA A 467 8.71 -7.86 5.14
C ALA A 467 8.30 -6.65 5.99
N ALA A 468 8.48 -5.43 5.47
CA ALA A 468 8.10 -4.20 6.17
C ALA A 468 6.59 -4.13 6.48
N TYR A 469 5.74 -4.65 5.59
CA TYR A 469 4.30 -4.73 5.81
C TYR A 469 3.94 -5.73 6.93
N LEU A 470 4.41 -6.97 6.80
CA LEU A 470 4.09 -8.07 7.74
C LEU A 470 4.65 -7.81 9.14
N LEU A 471 5.83 -7.19 9.23
CA LEU A 471 6.40 -6.81 10.52
C LEU A 471 5.57 -5.72 11.19
N GLU A 472 5.21 -4.66 10.47
CA GLU A 472 4.44 -3.55 11.03
C GLU A 472 3.06 -4.00 11.55
N ILE A 473 2.30 -4.79 10.77
CA ILE A 473 0.98 -5.25 11.19
C ILE A 473 1.07 -6.23 12.37
N GLY A 474 2.09 -7.09 12.39
CA GLY A 474 2.29 -8.05 13.47
C GLY A 474 2.69 -7.39 14.78
N ILE A 475 3.63 -6.44 14.74
CA ILE A 475 3.98 -5.60 15.89
C ILE A 475 2.74 -4.87 16.42
N THR A 476 1.95 -4.26 15.53
CA THR A 476 0.74 -3.52 15.92
C THR A 476 -0.29 -4.42 16.59
N ALA A 477 -0.51 -5.64 16.07
CA ALA A 477 -1.42 -6.61 16.66
C ALA A 477 -0.92 -7.10 18.03
N LEU A 478 0.38 -7.38 18.19
CA LEU A 478 0.96 -7.77 19.47
C LEU A 478 0.86 -6.65 20.51
N LEU A 479 1.07 -5.39 20.10
CA LEU A 479 0.87 -4.23 20.97
C LEU A 479 -0.60 -4.08 21.39
N GLY A 480 -1.55 -4.34 20.49
CA GLY A 480 -2.98 -4.37 20.81
C GLY A 480 -3.32 -5.46 21.83
N ALA A 481 -2.81 -6.67 21.63
CA ALA A 481 -3.07 -7.82 22.50
C ALA A 481 -2.41 -7.74 23.89
N THR A 482 -1.32 -6.96 24.02
CA THR A 482 -0.56 -6.80 25.27
C THR A 482 -0.88 -5.51 26.03
N SER A 483 -1.72 -4.64 25.47
CA SER A 483 -2.16 -3.43 26.18
C SER A 483 -3.21 -3.83 27.21
N PRO A 484 -2.97 -3.69 28.53
CA PRO A 484 -4.07 -3.77 29.48
C PRO A 484 -5.10 -2.66 29.17
N PRO A 485 -6.39 -2.86 29.45
CA PRO A 485 -7.30 -1.72 29.56
C PRO A 485 -6.68 -0.70 30.52
N ALA A 486 -6.81 0.58 30.20
CA ALA A 486 -5.99 1.70 30.66
C ALA A 486 -6.04 2.05 32.17
N ALA A 487 -6.08 1.07 33.08
CA ALA A 487 -5.79 1.30 34.48
C ALA A 487 -4.31 1.68 34.61
N LEU A 488 -4.04 2.98 34.77
CA LEU A 488 -2.79 3.43 35.36
C LEU A 488 -2.66 2.70 36.71
N PRO A 489 -1.53 2.02 37.00
CA PRO A 489 -1.32 1.49 38.32
C PRO A 489 -1.35 2.67 39.31
N ASP A 490 -2.18 2.54 40.33
CA ASP A 490 -2.20 3.45 41.48
C ASP A 490 -0.76 3.55 42.02
N PRO A 491 -0.13 4.74 42.02
CA PRO A 491 1.25 4.91 42.44
C PRO A 491 1.48 4.47 43.89
N ASP A 492 0.43 4.39 44.71
CA ASP A 492 0.49 4.05 46.12
C ASP A 492 0.07 2.61 46.44
N SER A 493 -0.34 1.82 45.43
CA SER A 493 -0.77 0.44 45.64
C SER A 493 0.43 -0.54 45.64
N PRO A 494 0.70 -1.25 46.75
CA PRO A 494 1.71 -2.29 46.82
C PRO A 494 1.16 -3.59 46.21
N VAL A 495 0.77 -3.57 44.93
CA VAL A 495 0.43 -4.80 44.22
C VAL A 495 1.72 -5.56 43.94
N ASP A 496 1.77 -6.78 44.45
CA ASP A 496 2.82 -7.74 44.23
C ASP A 496 3.03 -7.91 42.70
N ARG A 497 4.12 -7.36 42.17
CA ARG A 497 4.41 -7.29 40.72
C ARG A 497 4.74 -8.65 40.10
N THR A 498 4.64 -9.71 40.88
CA THR A 498 5.07 -11.08 40.56
C THR A 498 4.07 -11.83 39.69
N GLU A 499 2.83 -11.35 39.56
CA GLU A 499 1.76 -12.00 38.77
C GLU A 499 1.21 -11.14 37.62
N MET A 500 1.93 -10.11 37.17
CA MET A 500 1.59 -9.53 35.86
C MET A 500 1.87 -10.56 34.76
N PRO A 501 0.92 -10.84 33.84
CA PRO A 501 1.18 -11.76 32.74
C PRO A 501 2.42 -11.27 32.01
N VAL A 502 3.47 -12.09 32.08
CA VAL A 502 4.78 -11.88 31.46
C VAL A 502 4.56 -11.22 30.12
N ALA A 503 5.11 -10.01 29.94
CA ALA A 503 5.07 -9.33 28.65
C ALA A 503 5.55 -10.34 27.61
N LEU A 504 4.61 -10.85 26.79
CA LEU A 504 4.85 -11.99 25.90
C LEU A 504 6.01 -11.69 24.91
N VAL A 505 6.32 -10.41 24.71
CA VAL A 505 7.42 -9.92 23.89
C VAL A 505 8.36 -9.05 24.73
N PRO A 506 9.64 -9.45 24.91
CA PRO A 506 10.64 -8.60 25.53
C PRO A 506 10.84 -7.28 24.77
N ALA A 507 11.07 -6.17 25.48
CA ALA A 507 11.28 -4.86 24.85
C ALA A 507 12.45 -4.81 23.86
N SER A 508 13.49 -5.63 24.08
CA SER A 508 14.62 -5.81 23.17
C SER A 508 14.21 -6.46 21.85
N MET A 509 13.32 -7.45 21.90
CA MET A 509 12.77 -8.13 20.72
C MET A 509 11.91 -7.16 19.90
N MET A 510 11.02 -6.40 20.56
CA MET A 510 10.20 -5.39 19.89
C MET A 510 11.06 -4.32 19.20
N ARG A 511 12.13 -3.87 19.87
CA ARG A 511 13.11 -2.94 19.28
C ARG A 511 13.78 -3.54 18.04
N SER A 512 14.22 -4.79 18.10
CA SER A 512 14.83 -5.50 16.97
C SER A 512 13.89 -5.60 15.76
N TRP A 513 12.60 -5.86 15.97
CA TRP A 513 11.62 -5.91 14.89
C TRP A 513 11.32 -4.53 14.29
N TRP A 514 11.26 -3.47 15.11
CA TRP A 514 11.16 -2.11 14.58
C TRP A 514 12.40 -1.72 13.77
N SER A 515 13.59 -2.05 14.24
CA SER A 515 14.82 -1.86 13.46
C SER A 515 14.75 -2.60 12.13
N ALA A 516 14.31 -3.87 12.13
CA ALA A 516 14.12 -4.64 10.90
C ALA A 516 13.07 -4.00 9.96
N THR A 517 11.97 -3.48 10.51
CA THR A 517 10.93 -2.79 9.73
C THR A 517 11.45 -1.52 9.07
N LEU A 518 12.24 -0.70 9.79
CA LEU A 518 12.86 0.52 9.26
C LEU A 518 13.91 0.19 8.19
N THR A 519 14.80 -0.75 8.46
CA THR A 519 15.82 -1.20 7.49
C THR A 519 15.18 -1.78 6.24
N ALA A 520 14.11 -2.58 6.36
CA ALA A 520 13.38 -3.10 5.22
C ALA A 520 12.77 -1.98 4.35
N ARG A 521 12.51 -0.79 4.90
CA ARG A 521 12.03 0.42 4.19
C ARG A 521 13.17 1.32 3.69
N GLY A 522 14.42 0.89 3.80
CA GLY A 522 15.59 1.70 3.45
C GLY A 522 15.85 2.86 4.42
N ILE A 523 15.33 2.78 5.65
CA ILE A 523 15.60 3.76 6.71
C ILE A 523 16.63 3.14 7.66
N ASP A 524 17.73 3.84 7.89
CA ASP A 524 18.73 3.43 8.86
C ASP A 524 18.14 3.50 10.29
N PRO A 525 18.03 2.36 11.00
CA PRO A 525 17.41 2.32 12.33
C PRO A 525 18.28 2.97 13.42
N ASP A 526 19.57 3.19 13.18
CA ASP A 526 20.50 3.79 14.14
C ASP A 526 20.55 5.32 14.03
N THR A 527 20.02 5.88 12.94
CA THR A 527 19.86 7.31 12.76
C THR A 527 18.78 7.86 13.72
N ASP A 528 19.00 9.05 14.29
CA ASP A 528 17.94 9.74 15.03
C ASP A 528 16.81 10.15 14.09
N LEU A 529 15.73 9.37 14.10
CA LEU A 529 14.59 9.57 13.22
C LEU A 529 13.97 10.96 13.37
N ALA A 530 14.02 11.58 14.56
CA ALA A 530 13.53 12.93 14.76
C ALA A 530 14.38 13.99 14.04
N ALA A 531 15.67 13.74 13.87
CA ALA A 531 16.59 14.65 13.17
C ALA A 531 16.47 14.55 11.64
N VAL A 532 16.07 13.39 11.12
CA VAL A 532 15.98 13.14 9.66
C VAL A 532 14.56 13.10 9.12
N ILE A 533 13.53 13.22 9.96
CA ILE A 533 12.11 13.10 9.57
C ILE A 533 11.71 14.01 8.41
N ASP A 534 12.29 15.21 8.34
CA ASP A 534 12.01 16.19 7.28
C ASP A 534 12.71 15.86 5.95
N SER A 535 13.73 15.00 5.98
CA SER A 535 14.39 14.48 4.77
C SER A 535 13.67 13.26 4.17
N LEU A 536 12.78 12.62 4.95
CA LEU A 536 12.01 11.48 4.48
C LEU A 536 10.88 11.94 3.56
N SER A 537 10.52 11.06 2.62
CA SER A 537 9.34 11.28 1.78
C SER A 537 8.07 11.33 2.64
N GLU A 538 7.09 12.14 2.24
CA GLU A 538 5.80 12.21 2.95
C GLU A 538 5.13 10.81 3.05
N ALA A 539 5.35 9.94 2.07
CA ALA A 539 4.87 8.57 2.10
C ALA A 539 5.51 7.74 3.22
N GLN A 540 6.82 7.82 3.42
CA GLN A 540 7.48 7.18 4.57
C GLN A 540 6.94 7.73 5.88
N VAL A 541 6.86 9.06 6.00
CA VAL A 541 6.32 9.75 7.19
C VAL A 541 4.93 9.24 7.55
N PHE A 542 4.02 9.11 6.58
CA PHE A 542 2.63 8.65 6.81
C PHE A 542 2.56 7.31 7.59
N HIS A 543 3.55 6.44 7.39
CA HIS A 543 3.64 5.09 7.95
C HIS A 543 4.47 5.00 9.25
N LEU A 544 4.89 6.13 9.83
CA LEU A 544 5.63 6.16 11.11
C LEU A 544 4.73 6.31 12.35
N HIS A 545 3.41 6.38 12.16
CA HIS A 545 2.45 6.46 13.26
C HIS A 545 2.60 5.35 14.31
N HIS A 546 2.68 4.09 13.87
CA HIS A 546 2.78 2.94 14.77
C HIS A 546 4.15 2.88 15.46
N TYR A 547 5.20 3.36 14.80
CA TYR A 547 6.53 3.51 15.41
C TYR A 547 6.50 4.55 16.54
N ALA A 548 5.90 5.72 16.29
CA ALA A 548 5.75 6.76 17.30
C ALA A 548 4.90 6.27 18.50
N ASP A 549 3.81 5.53 18.23
CA ASP A 549 3.01 4.93 19.30
C ASP A 549 3.86 3.98 20.15
N TRP A 550 4.52 3.00 19.54
CA TRP A 550 5.40 2.08 20.25
C TRP A 550 6.47 2.81 21.08
N ARG A 551 7.13 3.79 20.47
CA ARG A 551 8.22 4.55 21.11
C ARG A 551 7.72 5.32 22.32
N SER A 552 6.51 5.88 22.25
CA SER A 552 5.91 6.62 23.37
C SER A 552 5.61 5.77 24.60
N ARG A 553 5.30 4.48 24.40
CA ARG A 553 4.93 3.55 25.49
C ARG A 553 6.07 3.25 26.46
N THR A 554 7.32 3.61 26.14
CA THR A 554 8.42 3.44 27.10
C THR A 554 8.30 4.40 28.29
N GLY A 555 7.53 5.49 28.14
CA GLY A 555 7.39 6.55 29.15
C GLY A 555 8.66 7.37 29.39
N ARG A 556 9.78 7.02 28.76
CA ARG A 556 11.06 7.72 28.95
C ARG A 556 10.98 9.06 28.24
N ARG A 557 11.36 10.13 28.94
CA ARG A 557 11.30 11.50 28.42
C ARG A 557 12.00 11.69 27.08
N GLY A 558 13.15 11.06 26.87
CA GLY A 558 13.87 11.11 25.58
C GLY A 558 13.08 10.46 24.44
N ASP A 559 12.52 9.28 24.70
CA ASP A 559 11.69 8.55 23.74
C ASP A 559 10.38 9.29 23.45
N LEU A 560 9.75 9.91 24.46
CA LEU A 560 8.56 10.75 24.30
C LEU A 560 8.82 11.98 23.42
N ARG A 561 9.97 12.64 23.58
CA ARG A 561 10.37 13.77 22.71
C ARG A 561 10.54 13.32 21.26
N GLN A 562 11.24 12.20 21.05
CA GLN A 562 11.46 11.64 19.72
C GLN A 562 10.13 11.20 19.08
N ALA A 563 9.29 10.51 19.84
CA ALA A 563 7.97 10.06 19.40
C ALA A 563 7.07 11.25 19.04
N LEU A 564 7.09 12.33 19.83
CA LEU A 564 6.29 13.53 19.57
C LEU A 564 6.74 14.22 18.28
N ALA A 565 8.05 14.40 18.08
CA ALA A 565 8.59 15.03 16.87
C ALA A 565 8.19 14.26 15.60
N VAL A 566 8.32 12.93 15.61
CA VAL A 566 7.87 12.07 14.50
C VAL A 566 6.35 12.20 14.32
N GLN A 567 5.58 12.14 15.41
CA GLN A 567 4.12 12.11 15.34
C GLN A 567 3.51 13.45 14.91
N GLU A 568 4.12 14.59 15.24
CA GLU A 568 3.69 15.91 14.74
C GLU A 568 3.79 15.97 13.22
N ARG A 569 4.90 15.45 12.64
CA ARG A 569 5.08 15.38 11.19
C ARG A 569 4.11 14.39 10.54
N VAL A 570 3.90 13.21 11.15
CA VAL A 570 2.88 12.23 10.73
C VAL A 570 1.49 12.86 10.67
N ALA A 571 1.10 13.58 11.72
CA ALA A 571 -0.20 14.22 11.80
C ALA A 571 -0.38 15.26 10.68
N ALA A 572 0.61 16.13 10.47
CA ALA A 572 0.60 17.12 9.39
C ALA A 572 0.41 16.48 8.00
N VAL A 573 1.17 15.43 7.69
CA VAL A 573 1.03 14.71 6.40
C VAL A 573 -0.36 14.09 6.27
N ARG A 574 -0.89 13.45 7.32
CA ARG A 574 -2.23 12.83 7.28
C ARG A 574 -3.35 13.84 7.11
N THR A 575 -3.24 15.03 7.73
CA THR A 575 -4.18 16.14 7.52
C THR A 575 -4.17 16.59 6.06
N GLU A 576 -2.99 16.70 5.46
CA GLU A 576 -2.87 17.10 4.05
C GLU A 576 -3.47 16.05 3.09
N VAL A 577 -3.31 14.76 3.40
CA VAL A 577 -3.97 13.67 2.64
C VAL A 577 -5.48 13.80 2.69
N VAL A 578 -6.05 14.04 3.87
CA VAL A 578 -7.51 14.22 4.04
C VAL A 578 -8.00 15.45 3.28
N ARG A 579 -7.20 16.53 3.22
CA ARG A 579 -7.56 17.75 2.48
C ARG A 579 -7.58 17.56 0.96
N ARG A 580 -6.66 16.75 0.42
CA ARG A 580 -6.50 16.56 -1.03
C ARG A 580 -7.42 15.49 -1.61
N GLU A 581 -7.83 14.51 -0.82
CA GLU A 581 -8.73 13.47 -1.29
C GLU A 581 -10.19 13.84 -1.04
N THR A 582 -11.03 13.63 -2.05
CA THR A 582 -12.47 13.92 -1.98
C THR A 582 -13.10 13.23 -0.76
N ALA A 583 -14.01 13.92 -0.08
CA ALA A 583 -14.57 13.63 1.25
C ALA A 583 -15.37 12.30 1.40
N GLY A 584 -15.17 11.32 0.52
CA GLY A 584 -15.91 10.05 0.48
C GLY A 584 -15.32 8.90 1.28
N TYR A 585 -14.13 9.04 1.90
CA TYR A 585 -13.45 7.90 2.54
C TYR A 585 -13.18 8.12 4.04
N ALA A 586 -14.13 7.67 4.87
CA ALA A 586 -14.12 7.84 6.33
C ALA A 586 -12.81 7.34 6.98
N ALA A 587 -12.24 6.23 6.49
CA ALA A 587 -10.99 5.67 7.04
C ALA A 587 -9.81 6.66 7.02
N LYS A 588 -9.74 7.58 6.05
CA LYS A 588 -8.64 8.57 5.99
C LYS A 588 -8.83 9.70 6.99
N ALA A 589 -10.07 10.18 7.17
CA ALA A 589 -10.40 11.13 8.22
C ALA A 589 -10.09 10.54 9.60
N VAL A 590 -10.52 9.30 9.85
CA VAL A 590 -10.20 8.55 11.07
C VAL A 590 -8.68 8.44 11.27
N ALA A 591 -7.90 8.13 10.23
CA ALA A 591 -6.45 8.02 10.34
C ALA A 591 -5.76 9.35 10.72
N SER A 592 -6.26 10.49 10.22
CA SER A 592 -5.79 11.84 10.61
C SER A 592 -6.16 12.14 12.06
N ARG A 593 -7.42 11.91 12.44
CA ARG A 593 -7.89 12.07 13.82
C ARG A 593 -7.08 11.23 14.81
N SER A 594 -6.89 9.93 14.55
CA SER A 594 -6.06 9.05 15.39
C SER A 594 -4.62 9.55 15.52
N SER A 595 -4.11 10.26 14.52
CA SER A 595 -2.77 10.84 14.59
C SER A 595 -2.70 12.05 15.50
N HIS A 596 -3.73 12.89 15.49
CA HIS A 596 -3.84 14.00 16.45
C HIS A 596 -4.12 13.48 17.87
N GLN A 597 -4.93 12.43 18.04
CA GLN A 597 -5.13 11.78 19.33
C GLN A 597 -3.81 11.24 19.90
N LEU A 598 -3.03 10.54 19.08
CA LEU A 598 -1.72 10.05 19.50
C LEU A 598 -0.77 11.20 19.86
N ALA A 599 -0.70 12.26 19.04
CA ALA A 599 0.13 13.44 19.33
C ALA A 599 -0.27 14.09 20.67
N ALA A 600 -1.57 14.26 20.91
CA ALA A 600 -2.09 14.81 22.16
C ALA A 600 -1.72 13.94 23.37
N ARG A 601 -1.84 12.61 23.23
CA ARG A 601 -1.44 11.65 24.26
C ARG A 601 0.06 11.75 24.58
N ILE A 602 0.92 11.66 23.56
CA ILE A 602 2.38 11.72 23.73
C ILE A 602 2.80 13.04 24.38
N ALA A 603 2.23 14.16 23.92
CA ALA A 603 2.52 15.48 24.48
C ALA A 603 2.07 15.62 25.95
N THR A 604 0.93 15.03 26.30
CA THR A 604 0.44 14.96 27.69
C THR A 604 1.39 14.13 28.57
N ASP A 605 1.79 12.95 28.08
CA ASP A 605 2.75 12.09 28.79
C ASP A 605 4.11 12.77 28.95
N LEU A 606 4.57 13.49 27.93
CA LEU A 606 5.80 14.28 27.98
C LEU A 606 5.71 15.41 29.01
N ALA A 607 4.58 16.10 29.11
CA ALA A 607 4.36 17.14 30.10
C ALA A 607 4.46 16.57 31.53
N LEU A 608 3.80 15.44 31.77
CA LEU A 608 3.82 14.75 33.07
C LEU A 608 5.22 14.20 33.42
N ALA A 609 5.97 13.69 32.44
CA ALA A 609 7.33 13.19 32.63
C ALA A 609 8.40 14.31 32.71
N THR A 610 8.04 15.58 32.45
CA THR A 610 8.97 16.71 32.49
C THR A 610 9.06 17.27 33.92
N PRO A 611 10.26 17.41 34.52
CA PRO A 611 10.42 17.92 35.90
C PRO A 611 10.01 19.38 36.10
N ASP A 612 9.66 19.77 37.34
CA ASP A 612 9.15 21.12 37.67
C ASP A 612 10.16 22.23 37.38
N ARG A 613 11.46 21.92 37.45
CA ARG A 613 12.53 22.86 37.10
C ARG A 613 12.55 23.23 35.61
N GLU A 614 11.90 22.45 34.73
CA GLU A 614 11.83 22.67 33.29
C GLU A 614 10.46 23.22 32.86
N ARG A 615 9.95 24.23 33.58
CA ARG A 615 8.60 24.81 33.37
C ARG A 615 8.32 25.17 31.91
N THR A 616 9.27 25.77 31.20
CA THR A 616 9.11 26.16 29.79
C THR A 616 8.91 24.94 28.88
N ALA A 617 9.66 23.86 29.09
CA ALA A 617 9.51 22.64 28.30
C ALA A 617 8.17 21.96 28.58
N ARG A 618 7.74 21.94 29.85
CA ARG A 618 6.43 21.41 30.24
C ARG A 618 5.29 22.24 29.64
N ALA A 619 5.34 23.56 29.76
CA ALA A 619 4.34 24.45 29.17
C ALA A 619 4.24 24.27 27.66
N ARG A 620 5.37 24.06 26.96
CA ARG A 620 5.39 23.75 25.53
C ARG A 620 4.69 22.42 25.22
N ALA A 621 4.96 21.37 25.99
CA ALA A 621 4.30 20.08 25.83
C ALA A 621 2.79 20.17 26.09
N CYS A 622 2.36 20.89 27.14
CA CYS A 622 0.94 21.17 27.40
C CYS A 622 0.29 21.94 26.23
N GLY A 623 0.95 22.98 25.70
CA GLY A 623 0.46 23.74 24.55
C GLY A 623 0.29 22.86 23.30
N THR A 624 1.24 21.97 23.03
CA THR A 624 1.13 20.97 21.95
C THR A 624 -0.03 19.99 22.18
N ALA A 625 -0.22 19.52 23.43
CA ALA A 625 -1.33 18.62 23.78
C ALA A 625 -2.70 19.28 23.53
N VAL A 626 -2.88 20.52 24.01
CA VAL A 626 -4.12 21.31 23.81
C VAL A 626 -4.37 21.55 22.33
N ARG A 627 -3.35 21.95 21.56
CA ARG A 627 -3.49 22.19 20.11
C ARG A 627 -4.02 20.96 19.38
N HIS A 628 -3.47 19.78 19.66
CA HIS A 628 -3.93 18.54 19.03
C HIS A 628 -5.29 18.07 19.54
N ALA A 629 -5.59 18.24 20.83
CA ALA A 629 -6.91 17.96 21.38
C ALA A 629 -8.00 18.83 20.71
N ARG A 630 -7.73 20.13 20.48
CA ARG A 630 -8.61 21.02 19.72
C ARG A 630 -8.83 20.53 18.28
N THR A 631 -7.78 20.10 17.59
CA THR A 631 -7.92 19.55 16.23
C THR A 631 -8.82 18.31 16.23
N VAL A 632 -8.71 17.43 17.23
CA VAL A 632 -9.59 16.27 17.39
C VAL A 632 -11.03 16.70 17.62
N LEU A 633 -11.28 17.66 18.51
CA LEU A 633 -12.63 18.18 18.80
C LEU A 633 -13.29 18.85 17.59
N SER A 634 -12.49 19.43 16.70
CA SER A 634 -12.97 20.11 15.48
C SER A 634 -13.31 19.13 14.35
N ASP A 635 -12.96 17.86 14.48
CA ASP A 635 -13.23 16.84 13.45
C ASP A 635 -14.70 16.41 13.46
N LEU A 636 -15.39 16.60 12.32
CA LEU A 636 -16.80 16.28 12.16
C LEU A 636 -17.11 14.78 12.33
N THR A 637 -16.12 13.90 12.13
CA THR A 637 -16.28 12.45 12.30
C THR A 637 -16.48 12.04 13.76
N VAL A 638 -16.03 12.84 14.73
CA VAL A 638 -16.24 12.60 16.18
C VAL A 638 -17.73 12.62 16.56
N ARG A 639 -18.58 13.23 15.72
CA ARG A 639 -20.05 13.20 15.91
C ARG A 639 -20.71 11.95 15.36
N ARG A 640 -20.00 11.18 14.53
CA ARG A 640 -20.50 10.00 13.81
C ARG A 640 -19.86 8.69 14.27
N ASP A 641 -18.91 8.77 15.20
CA ASP A 641 -18.18 7.61 15.73
C ASP A 641 -19.08 6.68 16.54
N SER A 642 -18.68 5.41 16.63
CA SER A 642 -19.26 4.47 17.59
C SER A 642 -19.04 4.93 19.04
N PRO A 643 -19.85 4.45 20.00
CA PRO A 643 -19.67 4.78 21.43
C PRO A 643 -18.27 4.47 21.96
N GLN A 644 -17.67 3.36 21.55
CA GLN A 644 -16.34 2.94 22.00
C GLN A 644 -15.21 3.83 21.43
N ALA A 645 -15.28 4.18 20.14
CA ALA A 645 -14.35 5.12 19.53
C ALA A 645 -14.49 6.53 20.14
N SER A 646 -15.72 6.91 20.49
CA SER A 646 -16.02 8.16 21.21
C SER A 646 -15.39 8.16 22.61
N ALA A 647 -15.39 7.02 23.32
CA ALA A 647 -14.81 6.91 24.66
C ALA A 647 -13.29 7.14 24.69
N SER A 648 -12.54 6.45 23.81
CA SER A 648 -11.08 6.66 23.72
C SER A 648 -10.73 8.10 23.32
N THR A 649 -11.51 8.68 22.40
CA THR A 649 -11.37 10.08 21.99
C THR A 649 -11.59 11.03 23.16
N ALA A 650 -12.66 10.82 23.93
CA ALA A 650 -13.00 11.62 25.10
C ALA A 650 -11.91 11.56 26.16
N GLN A 651 -11.38 10.37 26.46
CA GLN A 651 -10.30 10.15 27.39
C GLN A 651 -9.04 10.96 27.03
N VAL A 652 -8.60 10.87 25.77
CA VAL A 652 -7.40 11.59 25.31
C VAL A 652 -7.56 13.09 25.41
N VAL A 653 -8.71 13.62 24.94
CA VAL A 653 -9.00 15.06 24.96
C VAL A 653 -9.11 15.56 26.39
N ALA A 654 -9.91 14.90 27.23
CA ALA A 654 -10.15 15.31 28.60
C ALA A 654 -8.86 15.32 29.42
N ARG A 655 -8.05 14.27 29.31
CA ARG A 655 -6.75 14.18 29.98
C ARG A 655 -5.81 15.30 29.53
N ALA A 656 -5.70 15.57 28.22
CA ALA A 656 -4.85 16.63 27.70
C ALA A 656 -5.23 18.02 28.24
N LEU A 657 -6.53 18.34 28.24
CA LEU A 657 -7.04 19.62 28.72
C LEU A 657 -6.90 19.76 30.25
N CYS A 658 -7.20 18.71 31.02
CA CYS A 658 -7.06 18.74 32.49
C CYS A 658 -5.58 18.89 32.91
N VAL A 659 -4.66 18.15 32.28
CA VAL A 659 -3.22 18.27 32.57
C VAL A 659 -2.69 19.65 32.21
N ALA A 660 -3.15 20.23 31.10
CA ALA A 660 -2.78 21.58 30.72
C ALA A 660 -3.25 22.62 31.75
N ALA A 661 -4.52 22.54 32.18
CA ALA A 661 -5.08 23.42 33.20
C ALA A 661 -4.36 23.32 34.55
N ALA A 662 -4.08 22.09 35.02
CA ALA A 662 -3.35 21.86 36.27
C ALA A 662 -1.91 22.41 36.24
N ASN A 663 -1.33 22.58 35.05
CA ASN A 663 0.01 23.15 34.86
C ASN A 663 -0.02 24.64 34.47
N GLY A 664 -1.16 25.33 34.67
CA GLY A 664 -1.29 26.76 34.40
C GLY A 664 -1.25 27.15 32.93
N SER A 665 -1.46 26.20 32.01
CA SER A 665 -1.61 26.49 30.58
C SER A 665 -3.05 26.92 30.28
N THR A 666 -3.21 27.95 29.44
CA THR A 666 -4.53 28.45 29.05
C THR A 666 -5.30 27.40 28.25
N VAL A 667 -6.49 27.04 28.73
CA VAL A 667 -7.45 26.19 28.03
C VAL A 667 -8.62 27.07 27.57
N ASP A 668 -8.97 26.98 26.28
CA ASP A 668 -10.11 27.74 25.73
C ASP A 668 -11.41 27.18 26.32
N PRO A 669 -12.29 28.02 26.91
CA PRO A 669 -13.59 27.60 27.43
C PRO A 669 -14.45 26.85 26.40
N ARG A 670 -14.32 27.16 25.10
CA ARG A 670 -15.03 26.46 24.02
C ARG A 670 -14.54 25.03 23.84
N ASP A 671 -13.23 24.81 23.94
CA ASP A 671 -12.64 23.47 23.87
C ASP A 671 -13.08 22.63 25.09
N ALA A 672 -13.08 23.25 26.29
CA ALA A 672 -13.56 22.61 27.51
C ALA A 672 -15.05 22.22 27.42
N ALA A 673 -15.91 23.12 26.94
CA ALA A 673 -17.33 22.84 26.72
C ALA A 673 -17.56 21.71 25.69
N ALA A 674 -16.80 21.70 24.59
CA ALA A 674 -16.88 20.63 23.59
C ALA A 674 -16.40 19.28 24.14
N ALA A 675 -15.38 19.27 25.01
CA ALA A 675 -14.92 18.07 25.69
C ALA A 675 -15.97 17.54 26.69
N VAL A 676 -16.61 18.41 27.47
CA VAL A 676 -17.75 18.05 28.35
C VAL A 676 -18.87 17.39 27.54
N ALA A 677 -19.31 18.00 26.45
CA ALA A 677 -20.35 17.43 25.58
C ALA A 677 -19.95 16.09 24.93
N LEU A 678 -18.65 15.82 24.77
CA LEU A 678 -18.15 14.52 24.34
C LEU A 678 -18.17 13.49 25.48
N LEU A 679 -17.76 13.88 26.70
CA LEU A 679 -17.85 13.03 27.90
C LEU A 679 -19.30 12.61 28.17
N ASP A 680 -20.25 13.56 28.12
CA ASP A 680 -21.68 13.32 28.34
C ASP A 680 -22.27 12.31 27.35
N ARG A 681 -21.89 12.41 26.07
CA ARG A 681 -22.33 11.45 25.05
C ARG A 681 -21.83 10.05 25.35
N VAL A 682 -20.58 9.91 25.79
CA VAL A 682 -19.98 8.61 26.10
C VAL A 682 -20.62 7.99 27.34
N THR A 683 -20.81 8.77 28.40
CA THR A 683 -21.45 8.30 29.65
C THR A 683 -22.92 7.95 29.41
N ALA A 684 -23.66 8.74 28.63
CA ALA A 684 -25.03 8.42 28.24
C ALA A 684 -25.12 7.13 27.41
N ALA A 685 -24.22 6.95 26.43
CA ALA A 685 -24.17 5.74 25.62
C ALA A 685 -23.87 4.50 26.46
N ALA A 686 -22.92 4.60 27.40
CA ALA A 686 -22.61 3.53 28.36
C ALA A 686 -23.81 3.18 29.24
N ALA A 687 -24.50 4.19 29.79
CA ALA A 687 -25.70 3.99 30.60
C ALA A 687 -26.85 3.32 29.83
N SER A 688 -26.99 3.61 28.53
CA SER A 688 -28.00 2.98 27.68
C SER A 688 -27.65 1.56 27.21
N ALA A 689 -26.37 1.20 27.22
CA ALA A 689 -25.92 -0.15 26.86
C ALA A 689 -26.01 -1.12 28.05
N ASP A 690 -25.93 -0.61 29.29
CA ASP A 690 -25.89 -1.44 30.49
C ASP A 690 -27.29 -1.60 31.11
N ARG A 691 -27.79 -2.85 31.18
CA ARG A 691 -29.03 -3.21 31.89
C ARG A 691 -28.78 -3.55 33.36
N THR A 692 -27.54 -3.41 33.85
CA THR A 692 -27.11 -3.85 35.18
C THR A 692 -26.29 -2.76 35.90
N PRO A 693 -26.62 -2.39 37.15
CA PRO A 693 -26.06 -1.21 37.83
C PRO A 693 -24.65 -1.38 38.44
N SER A 694 -23.89 -2.41 38.07
CA SER A 694 -22.63 -2.78 38.75
C SER A 694 -21.33 -2.37 38.04
N ASN A 695 -21.36 -1.83 36.83
CA ASN A 695 -20.12 -1.45 36.13
C ASN A 695 -19.63 -0.05 36.52
N GLN A 696 -18.57 -0.01 37.33
CA GLN A 696 -17.86 1.22 37.71
C GLN A 696 -16.86 1.71 36.64
N TRP A 697 -16.88 1.17 35.42
CA TRP A 697 -15.85 1.41 34.39
C TRP A 697 -16.45 1.85 33.06
N VAL A 698 -15.91 2.92 32.47
CA VAL A 698 -16.26 3.41 31.14
C VAL A 698 -14.98 3.53 30.31
N GLY A 699 -14.93 2.86 29.16
CA GLY A 699 -13.76 2.91 28.28
C GLY A 699 -12.45 2.43 28.91
N GLY A 700 -12.52 1.55 29.92
CA GLY A 700 -11.34 1.04 30.63
C GLY A 700 -10.78 1.98 31.71
N LEU A 701 -11.54 3.00 32.13
CA LEU A 701 -11.24 3.82 33.29
C LEU A 701 -12.37 3.82 34.34
N PRO A 702 -12.07 4.03 35.63
CA PRO A 702 -13.09 4.19 36.66
C PRO A 702 -13.99 5.40 36.40
N LEU A 703 -15.29 5.27 36.67
CA LEU A 703 -16.27 6.34 36.51
C LEU A 703 -15.92 7.59 37.33
N THR A 704 -15.23 7.42 38.45
CA THR A 704 -14.71 8.53 39.28
C THR A 704 -13.74 9.42 38.49
N GLN A 705 -12.83 8.84 37.71
CA GLN A 705 -11.91 9.60 36.89
C GLN A 705 -12.63 10.38 35.78
N TRP A 706 -13.68 9.80 35.19
CA TRP A 706 -14.54 10.51 34.24
C TRP A 706 -15.25 11.70 34.90
N HIS A 707 -15.71 11.52 36.14
CA HIS A 707 -16.37 12.57 36.91
C HIS A 707 -15.42 13.72 37.28
N ASP A 708 -14.18 13.42 37.66
CA ASP A 708 -13.15 14.41 37.98
C ASP A 708 -12.80 15.27 36.75
N TRP A 709 -12.61 14.63 35.60
CA TRP A 709 -12.37 15.33 34.34
C TRP A 709 -13.57 16.18 33.94
N HIS A 710 -14.77 15.62 34.03
CA HIS A 710 -16.00 16.35 33.72
C HIS A 710 -16.11 17.62 34.60
N THR A 711 -15.95 17.49 35.91
CA THR A 711 -16.04 18.60 36.87
C THR A 711 -15.01 19.68 36.60
N THR A 712 -13.75 19.28 36.35
CA THR A 712 -12.66 20.21 36.03
C THR A 712 -12.95 21.00 34.75
N LEU A 713 -13.40 20.33 33.69
CA LEU A 713 -13.66 20.96 32.40
C LEU A 713 -14.94 21.81 32.43
N ALA A 714 -15.97 21.39 33.16
CA ALA A 714 -17.18 22.18 33.36
C ALA A 714 -16.90 23.50 34.10
N ALA A 715 -16.00 23.47 35.09
CA ALA A 715 -15.55 24.69 35.77
C ALA A 715 -14.82 25.64 34.79
N ILE A 716 -13.91 25.13 33.95
CA ILE A 716 -13.22 25.95 32.94
C ILE A 716 -14.22 26.55 31.94
N ALA A 717 -15.21 25.75 31.50
CA ALA A 717 -16.23 26.21 30.55
C ALA A 717 -17.12 27.34 31.11
N SER A 718 -17.47 27.31 32.41
CA SER A 718 -18.36 28.28 33.04
C SER A 718 -17.68 29.61 33.40
N HIS A 719 -16.38 29.61 33.71
CA HIS A 719 -15.64 30.83 34.01
C HIS A 719 -15.33 31.66 32.75
N GLY A 720 -15.47 31.09 31.56
CA GLY A 720 -15.25 31.78 30.28
C GLY A 720 -16.46 32.50 29.69
N THR A 721 -17.67 32.28 30.24
CA THR A 721 -18.93 32.90 29.75
C THR A 721 -19.40 34.08 30.58
N SER A 722 -18.65 34.43 31.64
CA SER A 722 -18.96 35.49 32.61
C SER A 722 -18.14 36.78 32.43
N GLY A 723 -17.37 36.87 31.35
CA GLY A 723 -16.72 38.09 30.85
C GLY A 723 -17.00 38.27 29.37
#